data_AF-C3YHT9-F1
#
_entry.id   AF-C3YHT9-F1
#
_cell.length_a   1.000
_cell.length_b   1.000
_cell.length_c   1.000
_cell.angle_alpha   90.00
_cell.angle_beta   90.00
_cell.angle_gamma   90.00
#
_symmetry.space_group_name_H-M   'P 1'
#
loop_
_entity.id
_entity.type
_entity.pdbx_description
1 polymer ?
#
loop_
_entity_poly.entity_id
_entity_poly.type
_entity_poly.pdbx_seq_one_letter_code
_entity_poly.pdbx_strand_id
1 'polypeptide(L)'
;MDDWDFLRAARDGDVEKVRRGLEAGVDVNTKDSNNKRPVDVGWGVGRDTQLLLETETRKQAEYSELVSSVGSEEGTTVKLFLCGDGQVGKTSLRVILKKTGFIVESLWNMRRQFRRRYVFNPTPGVHVTSKTVRGIGRLSLHDFAGQAQFYVTHAMLLRTTNAIFPVVYKITDREDEQKRQVHGWLTFIHCSNADPTCKPRIVLIASHADKLHDKAAGELNSELAYIMLIYFTRLASLQWVKVVFLINCLEAGSREIKRVREVLETFRDDILKQRPQVPKVCVRLSEIIEVWKKERKTFPVMGWQEYLEAVRKALSWDFHQERITQLASSYLHDEGEIIYLRPEIDSSVVLDPQWLFTSVFGSLLAPENFPIDKVARTAEDYVTIEELTRVFSAVADIPLLIKLLQDFQLCHTYDDRTFILPSLLQQEMEEAAWSPVSSKAVYFGLQIRGRTEIDSFSCDLFPRLQTLLMQSHPDKLSRPLLWKNSAKCTDGKAESLLQITHDKRQLNVFVRSNDGSREDCNSIMDLLKDMTYRLLHETSPGARSRDMVLSALDIREHRPQPHAYSSEEVEAAAAKGENLVHPKRNVPEKVKNLLLHLGNLRGMLGRVARKRPELVETLRHINPILDHLRADDVINLDDNDRIRAARTPQDAARELLDILEAKGERACVKFHSVLKTCDKFAASLIVEEEMSEEGLQQVRSGFNNRTFDILLSDIR
;
A
#
# COMPACT_ATOMS: atom_id res chain seq x y z
N MET A 1 15.57 17.84 -10.00
CA MET A 1 15.12 17.05 -11.16
C MET A 1 14.39 18.03 -12.05
N ASP A 2 14.71 18.05 -13.34
CA ASP A 2 13.98 18.89 -14.29
C ASP A 2 12.77 18.13 -14.87
N ASP A 3 11.91 18.86 -15.57
CA ASP A 3 10.70 18.33 -16.20
C ASP A 3 11.00 17.20 -17.21
N TRP A 4 12.12 17.30 -17.92
CA TRP A 4 12.53 16.31 -18.92
C TRP A 4 12.95 14.98 -18.30
N ASP A 5 13.71 15.02 -17.21
CA ASP A 5 14.11 13.85 -16.44
C ASP A 5 12.89 13.15 -15.83
N PHE A 6 11.91 13.93 -15.36
CA PHE A 6 10.66 13.40 -14.81
C PHE A 6 9.81 12.70 -15.88
N LEU A 7 9.61 13.33 -17.04
CA LEU A 7 8.89 12.75 -18.17
C LEU A 7 9.56 11.46 -18.68
N ARG A 8 10.90 11.44 -18.74
CA ARG A 8 11.67 10.25 -19.12
C ARG A 8 11.47 9.12 -18.09
N ALA A 9 11.54 9.44 -16.80
CA ALA A 9 11.30 8.48 -15.74
C ALA A 9 9.90 7.86 -15.79
N ALA A 10 8.88 8.66 -16.08
CA ALA A 10 7.52 8.18 -16.27
C ALA A 10 7.44 7.20 -17.45
N ARG A 11 8.03 7.55 -18.60
CA ARG A 11 8.07 6.69 -19.80
C ARG A 11 8.83 5.38 -19.56
N ASP A 12 9.92 5.42 -18.81
CA ASP A 12 10.77 4.26 -18.52
C ASP A 12 10.19 3.35 -17.42
N GLY A 13 9.10 3.76 -16.76
CA GLY A 13 8.55 3.03 -15.61
C GLY A 13 9.40 3.12 -14.35
N ASP A 14 10.27 4.13 -14.23
CA ASP A 14 11.12 4.34 -13.04
C ASP A 14 10.32 5.04 -11.93
N VAL A 15 9.54 4.26 -11.18
CA VAL A 15 8.66 4.75 -10.10
C VAL A 15 9.41 5.64 -9.09
N GLU A 16 10.69 5.35 -8.85
CA GLU A 16 11.50 6.06 -7.85
C GLU A 16 12.00 7.42 -8.35
N LYS A 17 12.35 7.53 -9.63
CA LYS A 17 12.61 8.85 -10.23
C LYS A 17 11.33 9.66 -10.30
N VAL A 18 10.20 9.07 -10.69
CA VAL A 18 8.90 9.76 -10.70
C VAL A 18 8.57 10.29 -9.31
N ARG A 19 8.62 9.44 -8.27
CA ARG A 19 8.38 9.86 -6.88
C ARG A 19 9.31 11.00 -6.45
N ARG A 20 10.60 10.95 -6.79
CA ARG A 20 11.56 12.03 -6.49
C ARG A 20 11.24 13.34 -7.22
N GLY A 21 10.71 13.28 -8.43
CA GLY A 21 10.23 14.46 -9.16
C GLY A 21 9.05 15.12 -8.44
N LEU A 22 8.06 14.32 -8.04
CA LEU A 22 6.93 14.78 -7.25
C LEU A 22 7.37 15.36 -5.89
N GLU A 23 8.27 14.68 -5.18
CA GLU A 23 8.89 15.18 -3.92
C GLU A 23 9.63 16.52 -4.11
N ALA A 24 10.16 16.77 -5.32
CA ALA A 24 10.84 18.02 -5.67
C ALA A 24 9.87 19.12 -6.15
N GLY A 25 8.57 18.83 -6.21
CA GLY A 25 7.52 19.79 -6.60
C GLY A 25 7.29 19.88 -8.12
N VAL A 26 7.71 18.88 -8.90
CA VAL A 26 7.37 18.81 -10.33
C VAL A 26 5.87 18.57 -10.48
N ASP A 27 5.20 19.36 -11.32
CA ASP A 27 3.76 19.21 -11.60
C ASP A 27 3.51 17.89 -12.35
N VAL A 28 2.61 17.06 -11.82
CA VAL A 28 2.22 15.79 -12.47
C VAL A 28 1.55 16.01 -13.83
N ASN A 29 1.06 17.23 -14.09
CA ASN A 29 0.48 17.66 -15.35
C ASN A 29 1.48 18.31 -16.33
N THR A 30 2.78 18.34 -16.00
CA THR A 30 3.84 18.78 -16.93
C THR A 30 3.74 18.02 -18.25
N LYS A 31 3.89 18.73 -19.37
CA LYS A 31 3.71 18.18 -20.71
C LYS A 31 5.00 18.10 -21.49
N ASP A 32 5.16 17.05 -22.28
CA ASP A 32 6.26 16.93 -23.24
C ASP A 32 6.04 17.81 -24.49
N SER A 33 7.01 17.80 -25.41
CA SER A 33 6.94 18.52 -26.68
C SER A 33 5.78 18.09 -27.60
N ASN A 34 5.17 16.94 -27.33
CA ASN A 34 4.00 16.42 -28.03
C ASN A 34 2.69 16.66 -27.27
N ASN A 35 2.71 17.51 -26.24
CA ASN A 35 1.56 17.85 -25.41
C ASN A 35 1.00 16.63 -24.62
N LYS A 36 1.82 15.61 -24.36
CA LYS A 36 1.46 14.44 -23.53
C LYS A 36 1.93 14.62 -22.09
N ARG A 37 1.09 14.23 -21.13
CA ARG A 37 1.43 14.18 -19.70
C ARG A 37 2.07 12.84 -19.34
N PRO A 38 2.75 12.73 -18.17
CA PRO A 38 3.23 11.46 -17.63
C PRO A 38 2.19 10.33 -17.62
N VAL A 39 0.93 10.63 -17.29
CA VAL A 39 -0.15 9.64 -17.27
C VAL A 39 -0.56 9.17 -18.69
N ASP A 40 -0.28 9.95 -19.73
CA ASP A 40 -0.70 9.67 -21.11
C ASP A 40 0.31 8.79 -21.88
N VAL A 41 1.52 8.55 -21.34
CA VAL A 41 2.55 7.69 -21.93
C VAL A 41 2.46 6.26 -21.38
N GLY A 42 1.38 5.55 -21.71
CA GLY A 42 0.99 4.27 -21.09
C GLY A 42 1.54 2.96 -21.69
N TRP A 43 2.50 2.99 -22.63
CA TRP A 43 3.02 1.75 -23.24
C TRP A 43 4.38 1.38 -22.66
N GLY A 44 4.40 0.43 -21.72
CA GLY A 44 5.63 -0.15 -21.14
C GLY A 44 5.96 0.28 -19.70
N VAL A 45 5.08 1.04 -19.06
CA VAL A 45 5.25 1.55 -17.70
C VAL A 45 5.02 0.44 -16.67
N GLY A 46 5.88 0.34 -15.65
CA GLY A 46 5.64 -0.54 -14.51
C GLY A 46 4.33 -0.15 -13.81
N ARG A 47 3.49 -1.14 -13.47
CA ARG A 47 2.15 -0.93 -12.91
C ARG A 47 2.10 0.05 -11.74
N ASP A 48 3.13 0.03 -10.89
CA ASP A 48 3.27 0.92 -9.74
C ASP A 48 3.46 2.40 -10.14
N THR A 49 4.26 2.67 -11.17
CA THR A 49 4.46 4.04 -11.69
C THR A 49 3.17 4.58 -12.28
N GLN A 50 2.43 3.76 -13.01
CA GLN A 50 1.14 4.13 -13.58
C GLN A 50 0.13 4.49 -12.48
N LEU A 51 -0.04 3.61 -11.49
CA LEU A 51 -0.95 3.85 -10.36
C LEU A 51 -0.60 5.11 -9.57
N LEU A 52 0.69 5.38 -9.35
CA LEU A 52 1.16 6.61 -8.71
C LEU A 52 0.78 7.85 -9.51
N LEU A 53 1.09 7.88 -10.81
CA LEU A 53 0.79 9.02 -11.69
C LEU A 53 -0.72 9.26 -11.81
N GLU A 54 -1.52 8.20 -11.99
CA GLU A 54 -2.98 8.28 -12.07
C GLU A 54 -3.57 8.86 -10.77
N THR A 55 -3.07 8.40 -9.62
CA THR A 55 -3.56 8.84 -8.31
C THR A 55 -3.30 10.33 -8.09
N GLU A 56 -2.06 10.77 -8.31
CA GLU A 56 -1.68 12.18 -8.09
C GLU A 56 -2.32 13.12 -9.11
N THR A 57 -2.39 12.71 -10.39
CA THR A 57 -3.11 13.46 -11.42
C THR A 57 -4.58 13.65 -11.05
N ARG A 58 -5.24 12.57 -10.60
CA ARG A 58 -6.65 12.61 -10.19
C ARG A 58 -6.87 13.56 -9.01
N LYS A 59 -6.07 13.45 -7.94
CA LYS A 59 -6.20 14.31 -6.74
C LYS A 59 -6.11 15.79 -7.09
N GLN A 60 -5.12 16.19 -7.90
CA GLN A 60 -4.94 17.58 -8.30
C GLN A 60 -6.09 18.09 -9.16
N ALA A 61 -6.59 17.27 -10.09
CA ALA A 61 -7.75 17.60 -10.93
C ALA A 61 -9.03 17.77 -10.10
N GLU A 62 -9.34 16.80 -9.23
CA GLU A 62 -10.52 16.79 -8.35
C GLU A 62 -10.54 18.01 -7.41
N TYR A 63 -9.39 18.34 -6.82
CA TYR A 63 -9.26 19.52 -5.97
C TYR A 63 -9.48 20.82 -6.76
N SER A 64 -8.86 20.94 -7.94
CA SER A 64 -8.98 22.13 -8.79
C SER A 64 -10.41 22.34 -9.29
N GLU A 65 -11.08 21.26 -9.68
CA GLU A 65 -12.50 21.25 -10.07
C GLU A 65 -13.37 21.77 -8.92
N LEU A 66 -13.18 21.23 -7.71
CA LEU A 66 -13.95 21.61 -6.52
C LEU A 66 -13.78 23.09 -6.17
N VAL A 67 -12.54 23.58 -6.13
CA VAL A 67 -12.24 24.98 -5.81
C VAL A 67 -12.77 25.93 -6.89
N SER A 68 -12.60 25.61 -8.16
CA SER A 68 -13.10 26.46 -9.26
C SER A 68 -14.63 26.57 -9.24
N SER A 69 -15.33 25.53 -8.79
CA SER A 69 -16.79 25.48 -8.78
C SER A 69 -17.41 26.20 -7.58
N VAL A 70 -16.79 26.12 -6.39
CA VAL A 70 -17.40 26.64 -5.14
C VAL A 70 -16.61 27.77 -4.47
N GLY A 71 -15.43 28.10 -4.99
CA GLY A 71 -14.47 28.97 -4.35
C GLY A 71 -13.86 28.35 -3.08
N SER A 72 -12.97 29.11 -2.45
CA SER A 72 -12.19 28.65 -1.30
C SER A 72 -11.99 29.74 -0.25
N GLU A 73 -11.60 29.32 0.96
CA GLU A 73 -11.36 30.13 2.14
C GLU A 73 -10.10 29.66 2.88
N GLU A 74 -9.55 30.48 3.77
CA GLU A 74 -8.34 30.12 4.51
C GLU A 74 -8.57 28.96 5.48
N GLY A 75 -7.74 27.91 5.35
CA GLY A 75 -7.72 26.80 6.29
C GLY A 75 -7.13 27.22 7.63
N THR A 76 -7.72 26.73 8.72
CA THR A 76 -7.29 27.11 10.09
C THR A 76 -6.86 25.93 10.96
N THR A 77 -7.11 24.69 10.53
CA THR A 77 -6.91 23.48 11.33
C THR A 77 -5.77 22.63 10.78
N VAL A 78 -4.93 22.11 11.68
CA VAL A 78 -3.86 21.15 11.42
C VAL A 78 -4.07 19.93 12.31
N LYS A 79 -3.75 18.73 11.81
CA LYS A 79 -3.87 17.49 12.57
C LYS A 79 -2.61 17.25 13.41
N LEU A 80 -2.80 16.82 14.65
CA LEU A 80 -1.72 16.42 15.55
C LEU A 80 -1.96 14.98 16.01
N PHE A 81 -1.11 14.05 15.54
CA PHE A 81 -1.19 12.63 15.88
C PHE A 81 -0.17 12.27 16.95
N LEU A 82 -0.65 11.96 18.15
CA LEU A 82 0.20 11.47 19.23
C LEU A 82 0.47 9.97 18.99
N CYS A 83 1.68 9.67 18.53
CA CYS A 83 2.16 8.33 18.19
C CYS A 83 3.07 7.78 19.30
N GLY A 84 3.08 6.46 19.50
CA GLY A 84 3.90 5.80 20.52
C GLY A 84 3.23 4.58 21.13
N ASP A 85 4.00 3.71 21.78
CA ASP A 85 3.50 2.46 22.35
C ASP A 85 2.56 2.69 23.56
N GLY A 86 2.00 1.61 24.09
CA GLY A 86 1.15 1.66 25.28
C GLY A 86 1.88 2.29 26.45
N GLN A 87 1.19 3.11 27.25
CA GLN A 87 1.68 3.66 28.52
C GLN A 87 2.89 4.62 28.44
N VAL A 88 3.34 5.04 27.25
CA VAL A 88 4.41 6.03 27.08
C VAL A 88 4.00 7.48 27.41
N GLY A 89 2.80 7.72 27.97
CA GLY A 89 2.38 9.05 28.43
C GLY A 89 1.71 9.97 27.38
N LYS A 90 1.26 9.43 26.25
CA LYS A 90 0.55 10.18 25.17
C LYS A 90 -0.68 10.93 25.68
N THR A 91 -1.57 10.23 26.38
CA THR A 91 -2.79 10.83 26.96
C THR A 91 -2.46 11.90 27.99
N SER A 92 -1.40 11.72 28.79
CA SER A 92 -0.93 12.73 29.74
C SER A 92 -0.41 13.98 29.02
N LEU A 93 0.37 13.80 27.95
CA LEU A 93 0.85 14.89 27.09
C LEU A 93 -0.31 15.65 26.45
N ARG A 94 -1.31 14.94 25.89
CA ARG A 94 -2.53 15.55 25.33
C ARG A 94 -3.22 16.46 26.33
N VAL A 95 -3.38 16.01 27.57
CA VAL A 95 -4.06 16.79 28.61
C VAL A 95 -3.23 18.03 28.95
N ILE A 96 -1.90 17.92 29.08
CA ILE A 96 -1.02 19.05 29.37
C ILE A 96 -1.03 20.10 28.27
N LEU A 97 -0.97 19.68 27.00
CA LEU A 97 -1.01 20.61 25.88
C LEU A 97 -2.28 21.49 25.94
N LYS A 98 -3.40 20.94 26.44
CA LYS A 98 -4.66 21.66 26.65
C LYS A 98 -4.70 22.57 27.89
N LYS A 99 -3.80 22.41 28.86
CA LYS A 99 -3.80 23.17 30.13
C LYS A 99 -2.91 24.40 29.96
N THR A 100 -3.51 25.57 29.77
CA THR A 100 -2.80 26.84 29.55
C THR A 100 -3.29 27.93 30.50
N GLY A 101 -2.36 28.63 31.16
CA GLY A 101 -2.61 29.80 32.00
C GLY A 101 -2.24 29.60 33.47
N PHE A 102 -1.68 30.63 34.10
CA PHE A 102 -1.06 30.56 35.44
C PHE A 102 -1.95 29.91 36.51
N ILE A 103 -3.25 30.20 36.53
CA ILE A 103 -4.20 29.63 37.50
C ILE A 103 -4.47 28.15 37.23
N VAL A 104 -4.69 27.78 35.97
CA VAL A 104 -4.98 26.39 35.56
C VAL A 104 -3.74 25.50 35.70
N GLU A 105 -2.56 26.04 35.37
CA GLU A 105 -1.26 25.40 35.56
C GLU A 105 -0.93 25.23 37.05
N SER A 106 -1.18 26.25 37.89
CA SER A 106 -0.95 26.17 39.33
C SER A 106 -1.90 25.17 40.02
N LEU A 107 -3.18 25.15 39.66
CA LEU A 107 -4.15 24.14 40.12
C LEU A 107 -3.78 22.73 39.65
N TRP A 108 -3.25 22.61 38.42
CA TRP A 108 -2.74 21.36 37.90
C TRP A 108 -1.50 20.89 38.68
N ASN A 109 -0.56 21.78 38.98
CA ASN A 109 0.64 21.41 39.73
C ASN A 109 0.32 21.09 41.20
N MET A 110 -0.64 21.79 41.83
CA MET A 110 -1.10 21.50 43.20
C MET A 110 -1.76 20.12 43.35
N ARG A 111 -2.53 19.66 42.35
CA ARG A 111 -3.20 18.34 42.38
C ARG A 111 -2.29 17.16 42.01
N ARG A 112 -0.97 17.34 41.99
CA ARG A 112 0.02 16.32 41.59
C ARG A 112 0.03 15.10 42.50
N GLN A 113 -0.14 15.28 43.81
CA GLN A 113 -0.14 14.18 44.80
C GLN A 113 -1.34 13.23 44.64
N PHE A 114 -2.52 13.76 44.33
CA PHE A 114 -3.73 12.97 44.07
C PHE A 114 -3.66 12.17 42.76
N ARG A 115 -2.87 12.62 41.78
CA ARG A 115 -2.73 11.96 40.48
C ARG A 115 -1.79 10.76 40.45
N ARG A 116 -0.88 10.61 41.43
CA ARG A 116 -0.13 9.35 41.63
C ARG A 116 -1.04 8.15 41.95
N ARG A 117 -2.30 8.40 42.35
CA ARG A 117 -3.30 7.39 42.69
C ARG A 117 -4.38 7.17 41.61
N TYR A 118 -4.27 7.81 40.44
CA TYR A 118 -5.27 7.63 39.38
C TYR A 118 -5.14 6.24 38.74
N VAL A 119 -6.26 5.54 38.62
CA VAL A 119 -6.40 4.32 37.81
C VAL A 119 -6.12 4.69 36.36
N PHE A 120 -5.12 4.05 35.76
CA PHE A 120 -4.78 4.24 34.35
C PHE A 120 -5.97 3.80 33.48
N ASN A 121 -6.49 4.73 32.65
CA ASN A 121 -7.55 4.43 31.69
C ASN A 121 -6.97 4.47 30.27
N PRO A 122 -6.73 3.32 29.61
CA PRO A 122 -6.16 3.29 28.26
C PRO A 122 -7.15 3.83 27.24
N THR A 123 -6.65 4.53 26.21
CA THR A 123 -7.47 4.98 25.08
C THR A 123 -7.92 3.78 24.25
N PRO A 124 -9.23 3.51 24.08
CA PRO A 124 -9.71 2.48 23.16
C PRO A 124 -9.60 3.00 21.71
N GLY A 125 -8.87 2.31 20.84
CA GLY A 125 -8.70 2.71 19.44
C GLY A 125 -8.09 4.11 19.28
N VAL A 126 -8.86 5.10 18.84
CA VAL A 126 -8.38 6.49 18.65
C VAL A 126 -9.33 7.49 19.25
N HIS A 127 -8.81 8.40 20.06
CA HIS A 127 -9.60 9.52 20.57
C HIS A 127 -9.26 10.82 19.84
N VAL A 128 -10.26 11.38 19.15
CA VAL A 128 -10.21 12.57 18.30
C VAL A 128 -10.89 13.74 19.01
N THR A 129 -10.22 14.90 19.06
CA THR A 129 -10.82 16.15 19.58
C THR A 129 -10.33 17.36 18.82
N SER A 130 -11.25 18.15 18.25
CA SER A 130 -10.94 19.43 17.62
C SER A 130 -11.04 20.59 18.63
N LYS A 131 -9.98 21.38 18.78
CA LYS A 131 -9.97 22.53 19.70
C LYS A 131 -8.89 23.56 19.38
N THR A 132 -9.16 24.83 19.69
CA THR A 132 -8.11 25.86 19.79
C THR A 132 -7.30 25.70 21.07
N VAL A 133 -6.00 25.45 20.90
CA VAL A 133 -5.01 25.36 21.97
C VAL A 133 -4.26 26.69 22.06
N ARG A 134 -4.15 27.28 23.26
CA ARG A 134 -3.46 28.57 23.44
C ARG A 134 -1.95 28.43 23.28
N GLY A 135 -1.33 29.25 22.43
CA GLY A 135 0.09 29.10 21.98
C GLY A 135 0.32 27.93 21.02
N ILE A 136 -0.72 27.10 20.89
CA ILE A 136 -1.14 26.26 19.77
C ILE A 136 -1.63 27.09 18.60
N GLY A 137 -2.67 26.56 17.98
CA GLY A 137 -3.80 27.29 17.39
C GLY A 137 -4.96 26.32 17.35
N ARG A 138 -5.79 26.39 16.32
CA ARG A 138 -6.82 25.35 16.10
C ARG A 138 -6.17 24.06 15.62
N LEU A 139 -6.37 22.98 16.37
CA LEU A 139 -5.83 21.65 16.08
C LEU A 139 -6.93 20.59 16.15
N SER A 140 -6.84 19.58 15.28
CA SER A 140 -7.48 18.29 15.52
C SER A 140 -6.48 17.36 16.21
N LEU A 141 -6.75 17.02 17.46
CA LEU A 141 -5.86 16.20 18.30
C LEU A 141 -6.31 14.74 18.25
N HIS A 142 -5.44 13.86 17.75
CA HIS A 142 -5.66 12.42 17.65
C HIS A 142 -4.73 11.69 18.64
N ASP A 143 -5.33 10.99 19.62
CA ASP A 143 -4.62 10.18 20.63
C ASP A 143 -4.76 8.70 20.26
N PHE A 144 -3.69 8.10 19.71
CA PHE A 144 -3.70 6.71 19.31
C PHE A 144 -3.51 5.76 20.49
N ALA A 145 -4.30 4.69 20.52
CA ALA A 145 -4.01 3.54 21.35
C ALA A 145 -2.64 2.95 20.96
N GLY A 146 -1.85 2.58 21.97
CA GLY A 146 -0.49 2.09 21.73
C GLY A 146 -0.39 0.59 21.47
N GLN A 147 -1.49 -0.15 21.56
CA GLN A 147 -1.55 -1.60 21.41
C GLN A 147 -1.62 -1.99 19.92
N ALA A 148 -0.84 -3.00 19.54
CA ALA A 148 -0.64 -3.40 18.14
C ALA A 148 -1.93 -3.84 17.43
N GLN A 149 -2.92 -4.35 18.18
CA GLN A 149 -4.22 -4.79 17.67
C GLN A 149 -4.99 -3.63 17.00
N PHE A 150 -4.77 -2.39 17.44
CA PHE A 150 -5.43 -1.21 16.86
C PHE A 150 -4.70 -0.65 15.64
N TYR A 151 -3.50 -1.13 15.29
CA TYR A 151 -2.71 -0.48 14.24
C TYR A 151 -3.34 -0.63 12.85
N VAL A 152 -4.14 -1.67 12.63
CA VAL A 152 -4.92 -1.85 11.38
C VAL A 152 -5.84 -0.66 11.14
N THR A 153 -6.49 -0.12 12.18
CA THR A 153 -7.41 1.02 12.04
C THR A 153 -6.69 2.36 12.12
N HIS A 154 -5.55 2.44 12.80
CA HIS A 154 -4.69 3.63 12.75
C HIS A 154 -4.18 3.92 11.33
N ALA A 155 -3.91 2.88 10.55
CA ALA A 155 -3.46 3.00 9.16
C ALA A 155 -4.44 3.82 8.31
N MET A 156 -5.75 3.75 8.63
CA MET A 156 -6.79 4.50 7.93
C MET A 156 -6.71 6.02 8.19
N LEU A 157 -6.24 6.42 9.38
CA LEU A 157 -6.15 7.84 9.77
C LEU A 157 -4.81 8.49 9.41
N LEU A 158 -3.75 7.68 9.31
CA LEU A 158 -2.41 8.16 9.00
C LEU A 158 -2.23 8.57 7.53
N ARG A 159 -3.13 8.13 6.64
CA ARG A 159 -3.17 8.55 5.22
C ARG A 159 -3.72 9.95 5.11
N THR A 160 -2.94 10.93 5.53
CA THR A 160 -3.41 12.30 5.60
C THR A 160 -2.32 13.29 5.26
N THR A 161 -2.73 14.37 4.59
CA THR A 161 -1.91 15.55 4.41
C THR A 161 -2.03 16.42 5.67
N ASN A 162 -1.29 17.53 5.81
CA ASN A 162 -1.47 18.52 6.89
C ASN A 162 -1.23 18.06 8.34
N ALA A 163 -0.46 17.00 8.58
CA ALA A 163 -0.27 16.43 9.91
C ALA A 163 1.12 16.70 10.53
N ILE A 164 1.11 16.86 11.86
CA ILE A 164 2.30 16.83 12.71
C ILE A 164 2.24 15.56 13.57
N PHE A 165 3.37 14.85 13.67
CA PHE A 165 3.49 13.57 14.36
C PHE A 165 4.46 13.65 15.54
N PRO A 166 3.97 14.01 16.75
CA PRO A 166 4.74 13.77 17.96
C PRO A 166 4.87 12.27 18.25
N VAL A 167 6.09 11.75 18.13
CA VAL A 167 6.45 10.37 18.48
C VAL A 167 6.93 10.36 19.93
N VAL A 168 6.14 9.75 20.80
CA VAL A 168 6.36 9.71 22.24
C VAL A 168 6.90 8.33 22.63
N TYR A 169 8.02 8.32 23.34
CA TYR A 169 8.56 7.11 23.97
C TYR A 169 8.88 7.38 25.45
N LYS A 170 9.20 6.33 26.19
CA LYS A 170 9.51 6.43 27.62
C LYS A 170 11.01 6.38 27.85
N ILE A 171 11.57 7.46 28.42
CA ILE A 171 13.01 7.61 28.58
C ILE A 171 13.63 6.59 29.56
N THR A 172 12.80 6.00 30.42
CA THR A 172 13.25 4.99 31.40
C THR A 172 13.27 3.58 30.84
N ASP A 173 12.83 3.36 29.61
CA ASP A 173 12.89 2.04 28.99
C ASP A 173 14.32 1.73 28.54
N ARG A 174 14.64 0.47 28.24
CA ARG A 174 15.98 0.11 27.74
C ARG A 174 16.23 0.75 26.38
N GLU A 175 17.47 1.10 26.07
CA GLU A 175 17.83 1.75 24.79
C GLU A 175 17.31 0.98 23.56
N ASP A 176 17.48 -0.34 23.52
CA ASP A 176 16.99 -1.18 22.41
C ASP A 176 15.46 -1.10 22.26
N GLU A 177 14.75 -1.02 23.38
CA GLU A 177 13.30 -0.91 23.41
C GLU A 177 12.84 0.49 22.94
N GLN A 178 13.52 1.55 23.40
CA GLN A 178 13.27 2.91 22.91
C GLN A 178 13.48 2.99 21.39
N LYS A 179 14.60 2.45 20.88
CA LYS A 179 14.92 2.38 19.46
C LYS A 179 13.87 1.60 18.68
N ARG A 180 13.47 0.42 19.17
CA ARG A 180 12.45 -0.43 18.54
C ARG A 180 11.10 0.29 18.42
N GLN A 181 10.63 0.90 19.51
CA GLN A 181 9.37 1.65 19.53
C GLN A 181 9.41 2.83 18.54
N VAL A 182 10.43 3.68 18.64
CA VAL A 182 10.55 4.86 17.78
C VAL A 182 10.67 4.43 16.31
N HIS A 183 11.54 3.47 16.00
CA HIS A 183 11.68 2.95 14.64
C HIS A 183 10.35 2.39 14.08
N GLY A 184 9.61 1.62 14.88
CA GLY A 184 8.32 1.06 14.47
C GLY A 184 7.30 2.15 14.09
N TRP A 185 7.16 3.19 14.92
CA TRP A 185 6.25 4.30 14.64
C TRP A 185 6.67 5.15 13.45
N LEU A 186 7.97 5.40 13.27
CA LEU A 186 8.48 6.14 12.11
C LEU A 186 8.23 5.40 10.81
N THR A 187 8.46 4.09 10.83
CA THR A 187 8.21 3.19 9.69
C THR A 187 6.71 3.17 9.36
N PHE A 188 5.86 3.13 10.39
CA PHE A 188 4.41 3.17 10.21
C PHE A 188 3.91 4.51 9.63
N ILE A 189 4.41 5.63 10.13
CA ILE A 189 4.09 6.97 9.58
C ILE A 189 4.60 7.08 8.13
N HIS A 190 5.81 6.60 7.85
CA HIS A 190 6.42 6.62 6.53
C HIS A 190 5.60 5.79 5.53
N CYS A 191 5.26 4.54 5.84
CA CYS A 191 4.53 3.68 4.91
C CYS A 191 3.12 4.18 4.62
N SER A 192 2.47 4.82 5.60
CA SER A 192 1.13 5.39 5.44
C SER A 192 1.09 6.74 4.72
N ASN A 193 2.25 7.37 4.45
CA ASN A 193 2.28 8.66 3.77
C ASN A 193 1.86 8.53 2.30
N ALA A 194 0.67 9.02 1.98
CA ALA A 194 0.08 8.93 0.64
C ALA A 194 0.46 10.07 -0.31
N ASP A 195 1.10 11.12 0.22
CA ASP A 195 1.46 12.31 -0.54
C ASP A 195 3.00 12.40 -0.62
N PRO A 196 3.61 12.08 -1.78
CA PRO A 196 5.05 12.19 -1.94
C PRO A 196 5.53 13.64 -1.86
N THR A 197 4.68 14.63 -2.11
CA THR A 197 5.05 16.05 -2.07
C THR A 197 5.10 16.61 -0.64
N CYS A 198 4.39 15.97 0.30
CA CYS A 198 4.28 16.42 1.69
C CYS A 198 4.99 15.47 2.65
N LYS A 199 6.17 15.86 3.14
CA LYS A 199 6.91 15.05 4.12
C LYS A 199 6.25 15.12 5.51
N PRO A 200 6.04 13.97 6.18
CA PRO A 200 5.54 13.95 7.56
C PRO A 200 6.46 14.73 8.50
N ARG A 201 5.88 15.62 9.30
CA ARG A 201 6.60 16.47 10.26
C ARG A 201 6.70 15.77 11.62
N ILE A 202 7.91 15.34 11.97
CA ILE A 202 8.18 14.51 13.15
C ILE A 202 8.71 15.35 14.31
N VAL A 203 8.13 15.15 15.50
CA VAL A 203 8.60 15.72 16.77
C VAL A 203 8.90 14.58 17.74
N LEU A 204 10.16 14.42 18.15
CA LEU A 204 10.53 13.33 19.06
C LEU A 204 10.42 13.76 20.53
N ILE A 205 9.66 13.01 21.32
CA ILE A 205 9.34 13.32 22.72
C ILE A 205 9.70 12.15 23.63
N ALA A 206 10.61 12.40 24.57
CA ALA A 206 11.01 11.49 25.63
C ALA A 206 10.20 11.80 26.90
N SER A 207 9.16 11.03 27.17
CA SER A 207 8.31 11.18 28.35
C SER A 207 8.96 10.65 29.64
N HIS A 208 8.28 10.85 30.78
CA HIS A 208 8.69 10.34 32.10
C HIS A 208 10.02 10.89 32.62
N ALA A 209 10.39 12.11 32.19
CA ALA A 209 11.59 12.78 32.67
C ALA A 209 11.58 13.00 34.19
N ASP A 210 10.41 12.99 34.85
CA ASP A 210 10.27 13.07 36.30
C ASP A 210 10.91 11.91 37.07
N LYS A 211 11.12 10.77 36.39
CA LYS A 211 11.74 9.57 36.97
C LYS A 211 13.27 9.58 36.87
N LEU A 212 13.85 10.56 36.17
CA LEU A 212 15.30 10.76 36.10
C LEU A 212 15.74 11.51 37.37
N HIS A 213 15.84 10.79 38.48
CA HIS A 213 16.14 11.36 39.79
C HIS A 213 17.63 11.68 40.01
N ASP A 214 18.52 11.05 39.24
CA ASP A 214 19.96 11.26 39.29
C ASP A 214 20.41 12.18 38.14
N LYS A 215 21.23 13.17 38.46
CA LYS A 215 21.78 14.14 37.50
C LYS A 215 22.65 13.45 36.44
N ALA A 216 23.46 12.46 36.85
CA ALA A 216 24.30 11.70 35.92
C ALA A 216 23.46 10.84 34.97
N ALA A 217 22.41 10.19 35.50
CA ALA A 217 21.45 9.46 34.67
C ALA A 217 20.68 10.39 33.71
N GLY A 218 20.35 11.61 34.14
CA GLY A 218 19.72 12.63 33.30
C GLY A 218 20.59 13.09 32.12
N GLU A 219 21.88 13.33 32.38
CA GLU A 219 22.88 13.68 31.35
C GLU A 219 23.06 12.54 30.33
N LEU A 220 23.28 11.30 30.81
CA LEU A 220 23.40 10.12 29.94
C LEU A 220 22.16 9.89 29.06
N ASN A 221 20.95 9.99 29.64
CA ASN A 221 19.72 9.81 28.87
C ASN A 221 19.49 10.93 27.84
N SER A 222 19.97 12.14 28.12
CA SER A 222 19.94 13.24 27.15
C SER A 222 20.88 12.98 25.97
N GLU A 223 22.07 12.45 26.23
CA GLU A 223 23.01 12.03 25.18
C GLU A 223 22.44 10.87 24.34
N LEU A 224 21.87 9.84 24.97
CA LEU A 224 21.24 8.73 24.27
C LEU A 224 20.07 9.21 23.39
N ALA A 225 19.22 10.09 23.90
CA ALA A 225 18.13 10.69 23.13
C ALA A 225 18.66 11.47 21.91
N TYR A 226 19.79 12.17 22.06
CA TYR A 226 20.43 12.89 20.96
C TYR A 226 21.05 11.93 19.92
N ILE A 227 21.69 10.85 20.36
CA ILE A 227 22.21 9.79 19.48
C ILE A 227 21.06 9.14 18.68
N MET A 228 19.94 8.85 19.33
CA MET A 228 18.73 8.34 18.66
C MET A 228 18.23 9.31 17.60
N LEU A 229 18.18 10.61 17.90
CA LEU A 229 17.80 11.62 16.91
C LEU A 229 18.75 11.64 15.71
N ILE A 230 20.07 11.59 15.93
CA ILE A 230 21.04 11.54 14.83
C ILE A 230 20.82 10.28 13.97
N TYR A 231 20.60 9.13 14.62
CA TYR A 231 20.32 7.88 13.93
C TYR A 231 19.10 8.00 13.00
N PHE A 232 17.99 8.56 13.50
CA PHE A 232 16.75 8.67 12.73
C PHE A 232 16.70 9.87 11.77
N THR A 233 17.44 10.95 12.00
CA THR A 233 17.48 12.10 11.06
C THR A 233 18.13 11.76 9.71
N ARG A 234 18.80 10.62 9.61
CA ARG A 234 19.27 10.04 8.33
C ARG A 234 18.13 9.62 7.41
N LEU A 235 16.90 9.55 7.91
CA LEU A 235 15.71 9.18 7.16
C LEU A 235 15.20 10.37 6.33
N ALA A 236 15.60 10.40 5.05
CA ALA A 236 15.35 11.53 4.14
C ALA A 236 13.87 11.75 3.75
N SER A 237 12.99 10.77 3.97
CA SER A 237 11.55 10.87 3.68
C SER A 237 10.75 11.59 4.77
N LEU A 238 11.37 11.95 5.89
CA LEU A 238 10.70 12.58 7.04
C LEU A 238 11.30 13.97 7.31
N GLN A 239 10.46 14.91 7.73
CA GLN A 239 10.89 16.25 8.15
C GLN A 239 11.04 16.30 9.67
N TRP A 240 12.25 16.57 10.16
CA TRP A 240 12.60 16.44 11.57
C TRP A 240 12.72 17.77 12.29
N VAL A 241 12.18 17.84 13.51
CA VAL A 241 12.72 18.77 14.52
C VAL A 241 14.05 18.22 15.00
N LYS A 242 15.12 19.00 14.86
CA LYS A 242 16.49 18.61 15.24
C LYS A 242 16.75 18.69 16.76
N VAL A 243 15.74 18.40 17.57
CA VAL A 243 15.78 18.41 19.04
C VAL A 243 14.86 17.32 19.57
N VAL A 244 15.28 16.64 20.63
CA VAL A 244 14.41 15.75 21.43
C VAL A 244 13.93 16.49 22.67
N PHE A 245 12.63 16.40 22.97
CA PHE A 245 12.06 17.02 24.15
C PHE A 245 11.93 16.02 25.29
N LEU A 246 12.66 16.23 26.39
CA LEU A 246 12.47 15.49 27.63
C LEU A 246 11.31 16.13 28.40
N ILE A 247 10.21 15.39 28.58
CA ILE A 247 8.97 15.93 29.12
C ILE A 247 8.58 15.21 30.41
N ASN A 248 8.40 15.99 31.46
CA ASN A 248 7.63 15.60 32.63
C ASN A 248 6.13 15.86 32.37
N CYS A 249 5.39 14.80 32.07
CA CYS A 249 3.95 14.88 31.80
C CYS A 249 3.09 15.16 33.06
N LEU A 250 3.68 15.58 34.18
CA LEU A 250 2.97 16.05 35.37
C LEU A 250 3.02 17.58 35.52
N GLU A 251 3.89 18.27 34.78
CA GLU A 251 4.19 19.71 34.94
C GLU A 251 3.85 20.52 33.69
N ALA A 252 2.64 21.10 33.65
CA ALA A 252 2.11 21.76 32.46
C ALA A 252 2.76 23.12 32.12
N GLY A 253 3.44 23.74 33.10
CA GLY A 253 4.09 25.05 32.96
C GLY A 253 5.60 25.00 32.72
N SER A 254 6.17 23.82 32.49
CA SER A 254 7.61 23.63 32.26
C SER A 254 8.11 24.36 31.00
N ARG A 255 9.40 24.70 31.00
CA ARG A 255 10.04 25.38 29.85
C ARG A 255 9.98 24.50 28.60
N GLU A 256 10.12 23.20 28.78
CA GLU A 256 10.11 22.19 27.72
C GLU A 256 8.73 22.10 27.05
N ILE A 257 7.63 22.13 27.82
CA ILE A 257 6.27 22.16 27.26
C ILE A 257 6.03 23.45 26.47
N LYS A 258 6.55 24.60 26.91
CA LYS A 258 6.46 25.85 26.15
C LYS A 258 7.19 25.75 24.81
N ARG A 259 8.42 25.21 24.81
CA ARG A 259 9.19 24.97 23.57
C ARG A 259 8.48 24.00 22.62
N VAL A 260 7.84 22.96 23.14
CA VAL A 260 7.02 22.06 22.31
C VAL A 260 5.87 22.82 21.66
N ARG A 261 5.17 23.70 22.39
CA ARG A 261 4.09 24.52 21.82
C ARG A 261 4.60 25.42 20.70
N GLU A 262 5.72 26.12 20.91
CA GLU A 262 6.35 26.99 19.89
C GLU A 262 6.71 26.24 18.61
N VAL A 263 7.26 25.03 18.74
CA VAL A 263 7.60 24.18 17.59
C VAL A 263 6.35 23.69 16.86
N LEU A 264 5.32 23.27 17.61
CA LEU A 264 4.04 22.86 17.01
C LEU A 264 3.32 24.03 16.33
N GLU A 265 3.44 25.25 16.87
CA GLU A 265 2.92 26.48 16.27
C GLU A 265 3.64 26.80 14.96
N THR A 266 4.97 26.76 14.95
CA THR A 266 5.79 26.98 13.75
C THR A 266 5.42 25.98 12.65
N PHE A 267 5.35 24.69 12.98
CA PHE A 267 4.98 23.66 12.02
C PHE A 267 3.55 23.83 11.50
N ARG A 268 2.61 24.22 12.37
CA ARG A 268 1.25 24.54 11.93
C ARG A 268 1.28 25.67 10.90
N ASP A 269 1.97 26.77 11.19
CA ASP A 269 2.01 27.93 10.29
C ASP A 269 2.68 27.60 8.97
N ASP A 270 3.74 26.80 9.00
CA ASP A 270 4.40 26.32 7.78
C ASP A 270 3.48 25.41 6.95
N ILE A 271 2.72 24.51 7.60
CA ILE A 271 1.70 23.69 6.91
C ILE A 271 0.65 24.59 6.27
N LEU A 272 0.09 25.56 7.02
CA LEU A 272 -0.99 26.41 6.54
C LEU A 272 -0.54 27.32 5.38
N LYS A 273 0.72 27.78 5.37
CA LYS A 273 1.30 28.57 4.27
C LYS A 273 1.48 27.76 2.98
N GLN A 274 1.82 26.49 3.10
CA GLN A 274 2.07 25.60 1.96
C GLN A 274 0.79 25.00 1.37
N ARG A 275 -0.35 25.22 2.03
CA ARG A 275 -1.60 24.55 1.70
C ARG A 275 -2.45 25.39 0.73
N PRO A 276 -3.12 24.75 -0.24
CA PRO A 276 -4.16 25.43 -0.99
C PRO A 276 -5.44 25.60 -0.13
N GLN A 277 -6.22 26.64 -0.40
CA GLN A 277 -7.36 27.09 0.43
C GLN A 277 -8.47 26.03 0.60
N VAL A 278 -9.19 26.02 1.73
CA VAL A 278 -10.28 25.06 1.98
C VAL A 278 -11.50 25.40 1.11
N PRO A 279 -12.10 24.44 0.37
CA PRO A 279 -13.31 24.72 -0.41
C PRO A 279 -14.49 25.15 0.48
N LYS A 280 -15.19 26.22 0.10
CA LYS A 280 -16.28 26.83 0.90
C LYS A 280 -17.40 25.87 1.24
N VAL A 281 -17.72 24.96 0.32
CA VAL A 281 -18.71 23.91 0.56
C VAL A 281 -18.31 23.00 1.72
N CYS A 282 -17.03 22.61 1.81
CA CYS A 282 -16.55 21.69 2.84
C CYS A 282 -16.66 22.31 4.24
N VAL A 283 -16.43 23.63 4.36
CA VAL A 283 -16.63 24.37 5.61
C VAL A 283 -18.08 24.28 6.07
N ARG A 284 -19.03 24.64 5.18
CA ARG A 284 -20.47 24.59 5.48
C ARG A 284 -20.96 23.18 5.79
N LEU A 285 -20.53 22.20 5.00
CA LEU A 285 -20.89 20.79 5.23
C LEU A 285 -20.39 20.29 6.58
N SER A 286 -19.18 20.67 7.01
CA SER A 286 -18.65 20.27 8.31
C SER A 286 -19.54 20.76 9.46
N GLU A 287 -20.06 21.98 9.38
CA GLU A 287 -20.98 22.54 10.38
C GLU A 287 -22.32 21.80 10.43
N ILE A 288 -22.85 21.42 9.26
CA ILE A 288 -24.10 20.65 9.15
C ILE A 288 -23.90 19.22 9.68
N ILE A 289 -22.78 18.58 9.34
CA ILE A 289 -22.45 17.23 9.79
C ILE A 289 -22.39 17.17 11.33
N GLU A 290 -21.89 18.21 12.01
CA GLU A 290 -21.92 18.30 13.48
C GLU A 290 -23.33 18.25 14.08
N VAL A 291 -24.36 18.70 13.35
CA VAL A 291 -25.77 18.57 13.74
C VAL A 291 -26.22 17.12 13.55
N TRP A 292 -25.97 16.53 12.38
CA TRP A 292 -26.37 15.15 12.07
C TRP A 292 -25.71 14.11 12.99
N LYS A 293 -24.44 14.32 13.37
CA LYS A 293 -23.74 13.51 14.39
C LYS A 293 -24.54 13.42 15.69
N LYS A 294 -25.11 14.55 16.14
CA LYS A 294 -25.88 14.63 17.40
C LYS A 294 -27.27 14.01 17.28
N GLU A 295 -27.86 14.05 16.10
CA GLU A 295 -29.16 13.43 15.80
C GLU A 295 -29.05 11.90 15.68
N ARG A 296 -27.93 11.39 15.14
CA ARG A 296 -27.70 9.95 14.86
C ARG A 296 -26.73 9.29 15.84
N LYS A 297 -26.98 9.40 17.14
CA LYS A 297 -26.02 8.92 18.17
C LYS A 297 -25.73 7.41 18.13
N THR A 298 -26.71 6.59 17.75
CA THR A 298 -26.60 5.13 17.79
C THR A 298 -26.05 4.53 16.51
N PHE A 299 -26.16 5.21 15.37
CA PHE A 299 -25.57 4.75 14.11
C PHE A 299 -25.35 5.96 13.19
N PRO A 300 -24.23 6.68 13.36
CA PRO A 300 -23.92 7.89 12.60
C PRO A 300 -23.35 7.55 11.22
N VAL A 301 -24.08 6.73 10.46
CA VAL A 301 -23.74 6.31 9.09
C VAL A 301 -24.93 6.59 8.19
N MET A 302 -24.66 7.05 6.98
CA MET A 302 -25.66 7.24 5.93
C MET A 302 -25.25 6.48 4.67
N GLY A 303 -26.20 5.85 4.00
CA GLY A 303 -25.99 5.40 2.63
C GLY A 303 -25.81 6.61 1.70
N TRP A 304 -25.11 6.45 0.57
CA TRP A 304 -24.78 7.58 -0.31
C TRP A 304 -26.01 8.37 -0.78
N GLN A 305 -27.09 7.68 -1.16
CA GLN A 305 -28.32 8.33 -1.62
C GLN A 305 -29.01 9.14 -0.50
N GLU A 306 -29.02 8.61 0.72
CA GLU A 306 -29.54 9.32 1.90
C GLU A 306 -28.69 10.55 2.22
N TYR A 307 -27.36 10.41 2.18
CA TYR A 307 -26.43 11.51 2.41
C TYR A 307 -26.58 12.61 1.35
N LEU A 308 -26.67 12.23 0.08
CA LEU A 308 -26.84 13.16 -1.03
C LEU A 308 -28.12 13.99 -0.89
N GLU A 309 -29.23 13.35 -0.54
CA GLU A 309 -30.50 14.04 -0.31
C GLU A 309 -30.46 14.96 0.91
N ALA A 310 -29.81 14.52 2.00
CA ALA A 310 -29.61 15.34 3.18
C ALA A 310 -28.75 16.59 2.87
N VAL A 311 -27.69 16.45 2.07
CA VAL A 311 -26.84 17.57 1.62
C VAL A 311 -27.63 18.54 0.75
N ARG A 312 -28.39 18.04 -0.25
CA ARG A 312 -29.23 18.87 -1.12
C ARG A 312 -30.18 19.75 -0.31
N LYS A 313 -30.88 19.13 0.65
CA LYS A 313 -31.82 19.83 1.53
C LYS A 313 -31.12 20.87 2.41
N ALA A 314 -29.99 20.52 3.03
CA ALA A 314 -29.30 21.40 3.96
C ALA A 314 -28.62 22.60 3.29
N LEU A 315 -28.11 22.42 2.07
CA LEU A 315 -27.45 23.49 1.30
C LEU A 315 -28.39 24.23 0.35
N SER A 316 -29.67 23.83 0.28
CA SER A 316 -30.65 24.36 -0.70
C SER A 316 -30.13 24.27 -2.14
N TRP A 317 -29.47 23.16 -2.47
CA TRP A 317 -28.87 22.90 -3.77
C TRP A 317 -29.85 22.27 -4.75
N ASP A 318 -29.62 22.52 -6.04
CA ASP A 318 -30.36 21.87 -7.13
C ASP A 318 -29.92 20.40 -7.35
N PHE A 319 -30.67 19.67 -8.18
CA PHE A 319 -30.43 18.25 -8.45
C PHE A 319 -29.07 17.95 -9.12
N HIS A 320 -28.38 18.96 -9.66
CA HIS A 320 -27.19 18.78 -10.51
C HIS A 320 -25.85 18.85 -9.76
N GLN A 321 -25.85 18.96 -8.42
CA GLN A 321 -24.62 19.11 -7.61
C GLN A 321 -24.00 17.79 -7.10
N GLU A 322 -24.38 16.62 -7.61
CA GLU A 322 -23.87 15.34 -7.11
C GLU A 322 -22.35 15.23 -7.20
N ARG A 323 -21.76 15.67 -8.32
CA ARG A 323 -20.30 15.70 -8.49
C ARG A 323 -19.61 16.56 -7.44
N ILE A 324 -20.16 17.76 -7.16
CA ILE A 324 -19.59 18.64 -6.13
C ILE A 324 -19.71 18.01 -4.74
N THR A 325 -20.85 17.39 -4.42
CA THR A 325 -21.03 16.66 -3.16
C THR A 325 -20.00 15.53 -3.03
N GLN A 326 -19.78 14.74 -4.09
CA GLN A 326 -18.80 13.67 -4.10
C GLN A 326 -17.37 14.17 -3.88
N LEU A 327 -16.99 15.25 -4.56
CA LEU A 327 -15.68 15.88 -4.41
C LEU A 327 -15.50 16.45 -2.99
N ALA A 328 -16.53 17.13 -2.46
CA ALA A 328 -16.52 17.67 -1.11
C ALA A 328 -16.43 16.56 -0.06
N SER A 329 -17.16 15.44 -0.22
CA SER A 329 -17.06 14.29 0.67
C SER A 329 -15.70 13.62 0.61
N SER A 330 -15.09 13.51 -0.58
CA SER A 330 -13.72 12.99 -0.74
C SER A 330 -12.71 13.89 -0.04
N TYR A 331 -12.84 15.22 -0.19
CA TYR A 331 -12.02 16.19 0.53
C TYR A 331 -12.19 16.07 2.06
N LEU A 332 -13.42 15.98 2.55
CA LEU A 332 -13.69 15.83 3.99
C LEU A 332 -13.21 14.48 4.55
N HIS A 333 -13.17 13.44 3.72
CA HIS A 333 -12.57 12.16 4.05
C HIS A 333 -11.05 12.27 4.23
N ASP A 334 -10.36 12.93 3.30
CA ASP A 334 -8.92 13.18 3.41
C ASP A 334 -8.59 14.10 4.62
N GLU A 335 -9.50 15.01 4.95
CA GLU A 335 -9.47 15.82 6.19
C GLU A 335 -9.86 15.03 7.45
N GLY A 336 -10.35 13.80 7.33
CA GLY A 336 -10.74 12.95 8.46
C GLY A 336 -11.93 13.48 9.27
N GLU A 337 -12.73 14.38 8.69
CA GLU A 337 -13.96 14.89 9.30
C GLU A 337 -15.12 13.88 9.16
N ILE A 338 -15.07 13.07 8.10
CA ILE A 338 -15.94 11.91 7.83
C ILE A 338 -15.11 10.74 7.31
N ILE A 339 -15.70 9.55 7.23
CA ILE A 339 -15.13 8.43 6.44
C ILE A 339 -16.06 8.14 5.27
N TYR A 340 -15.56 8.34 4.05
CA TYR A 340 -16.31 8.09 2.82
C TYR A 340 -15.87 6.76 2.19
N LEU A 341 -16.71 5.73 2.32
CA LEU A 341 -16.50 4.42 1.73
C LEU A 341 -17.10 4.39 0.33
N ARG A 342 -16.26 4.05 -0.66
CA ARG A 342 -16.62 3.98 -2.09
C ARG A 342 -16.46 2.56 -2.68
N PRO A 343 -17.19 1.54 -2.20
CA PRO A 343 -17.35 0.31 -2.97
C PRO A 343 -18.06 0.59 -4.30
N GLU A 344 -17.84 -0.26 -5.30
CA GLU A 344 -18.44 -0.15 -6.65
C GLU A 344 -19.98 -0.10 -6.60
N ILE A 345 -20.57 -0.75 -5.61
CA ILE A 345 -22.00 -0.83 -5.37
C ILE A 345 -22.21 -0.49 -3.89
N ASP A 346 -23.04 0.52 -3.61
CA ASP A 346 -23.49 0.90 -2.26
C ASP A 346 -22.50 1.66 -1.36
N SER A 347 -22.08 2.85 -1.84
CA SER A 347 -21.25 3.76 -1.06
C SER A 347 -21.90 4.25 0.23
N SER A 348 -21.09 4.44 1.27
CA SER A 348 -21.55 4.83 2.61
C SER A 348 -20.68 5.93 3.21
N VAL A 349 -21.28 6.76 4.04
CA VAL A 349 -20.63 7.89 4.71
C VAL A 349 -20.76 7.72 6.22
N VAL A 350 -19.63 7.47 6.90
CA VAL A 350 -19.56 7.52 8.36
C VAL A 350 -19.38 8.97 8.77
N LEU A 351 -20.41 9.52 9.41
CA LEU A 351 -20.45 10.91 9.82
C LEU A 351 -19.60 11.16 11.05
N ASP A 352 -19.51 10.19 11.98
CA ASP A 352 -18.77 10.34 13.24
C ASP A 352 -17.56 9.39 13.31
N PRO A 353 -16.37 9.84 12.88
CA PRO A 353 -15.12 9.10 13.07
C PRO A 353 -14.85 8.75 14.54
N GLN A 354 -15.21 9.61 15.51
CA GLN A 354 -14.95 9.34 16.93
C GLN A 354 -15.74 8.11 17.40
N TRP A 355 -17.03 8.02 17.05
CA TRP A 355 -17.84 6.83 17.31
C TRP A 355 -17.21 5.57 16.69
N LEU A 356 -16.79 5.64 15.42
CA LEU A 356 -16.20 4.51 14.71
C LEU A 356 -14.91 4.03 15.39
N PHE A 357 -13.96 4.95 15.66
CA PHE A 357 -12.64 4.56 16.16
C PHE A 357 -12.64 4.14 17.64
N THR A 358 -13.59 4.62 18.46
CA THR A 358 -13.64 4.22 19.89
C THR A 358 -14.72 3.20 20.20
N SER A 359 -15.95 3.42 19.75
CA SER A 359 -17.10 2.59 20.15
C SER A 359 -17.18 1.31 19.32
N VAL A 360 -16.79 1.38 18.04
CA VAL A 360 -16.77 0.21 17.15
C VAL A 360 -15.40 -0.46 17.18
N PHE A 361 -14.38 0.17 16.61
CA PHE A 361 -13.05 -0.43 16.48
C PHE A 361 -12.35 -0.63 17.83
N GLY A 362 -12.59 0.27 18.78
CA GLY A 362 -12.04 0.16 20.14
C GLY A 362 -12.48 -1.14 20.83
N SER A 363 -13.77 -1.48 20.77
CA SER A 363 -14.30 -2.73 21.33
C SER A 363 -14.03 -3.96 20.46
N LEU A 364 -13.96 -3.79 19.13
CA LEU A 364 -13.70 -4.88 18.19
C LEU A 364 -12.28 -5.44 18.33
N LEU A 365 -11.28 -4.55 18.44
CA LEU A 365 -9.86 -4.91 18.37
C LEU A 365 -9.16 -4.83 19.75
N ALA A 366 -9.92 -4.61 20.83
CA ALA A 366 -9.35 -4.51 22.16
C ALA A 366 -8.63 -5.81 22.58
N PRO A 367 -7.39 -5.73 23.12
CA PRO A 367 -6.70 -6.88 23.70
C PRO A 367 -7.47 -7.53 24.85
N GLU A 368 -7.17 -8.79 25.16
CA GLU A 368 -7.83 -9.57 26.23
C GLU A 368 -7.81 -8.86 27.61
N ASN A 369 -6.72 -8.16 27.93
CA ASN A 369 -6.56 -7.46 29.22
C ASN A 369 -7.08 -6.00 29.20
N PHE A 370 -7.79 -5.59 28.15
CA PHE A 370 -8.30 -4.22 28.03
C PHE A 370 -9.59 -4.04 28.87
N PRO A 371 -9.73 -2.94 29.64
CA PRO A 371 -10.82 -2.74 30.61
C PRO A 371 -12.10 -2.17 29.96
N ILE A 372 -12.58 -2.80 28.89
CA ILE A 372 -13.84 -2.47 28.22
C ILE A 372 -14.57 -3.75 27.80
N ASP A 373 -15.86 -3.61 27.48
CA ASP A 373 -16.60 -4.63 26.75
C ASP A 373 -16.02 -4.79 25.34
N LYS A 374 -15.57 -6.00 25.05
CA LYS A 374 -14.84 -6.37 23.84
C LYS A 374 -15.30 -7.72 23.34
N VAL A 375 -14.97 -7.98 22.08
CA VAL A 375 -15.32 -9.23 21.39
C VAL A 375 -14.41 -10.37 21.86
N ALA A 376 -15.02 -11.50 22.19
CA ALA A 376 -14.37 -12.79 22.40
C ALA A 376 -14.32 -13.59 21.08
N ARG A 377 -13.31 -14.46 20.96
CA ARG A 377 -13.14 -15.37 19.82
C ARG A 377 -13.29 -16.81 20.28
N THR A 378 -13.70 -17.70 19.37
CA THR A 378 -13.68 -19.16 19.60
C THR A 378 -12.24 -19.69 19.60
N ALA A 379 -12.06 -20.98 19.87
CA ALA A 379 -10.74 -21.62 19.78
C ALA A 379 -10.17 -21.57 18.34
N GLU A 380 -11.06 -21.49 17.35
CA GLU A 380 -10.76 -21.39 15.92
C GLU A 380 -10.56 -19.93 15.45
N ASP A 381 -10.44 -18.96 16.36
CA ASP A 381 -10.33 -17.52 16.09
C ASP A 381 -11.56 -16.87 15.41
N TYR A 382 -12.73 -17.53 15.43
CA TYR A 382 -13.98 -16.97 14.89
C TYR A 382 -14.71 -16.08 15.90
N VAL A 383 -15.54 -15.16 15.40
CA VAL A 383 -16.46 -14.33 16.19
C VAL A 383 -17.89 -14.70 15.80
N THR A 384 -18.77 -14.94 16.78
CA THR A 384 -20.17 -15.28 16.51
C THR A 384 -21.08 -14.05 16.47
N ILE A 385 -22.23 -14.17 15.81
CA ILE A 385 -23.25 -13.12 15.78
C ILE A 385 -23.80 -12.78 17.18
N GLU A 386 -23.92 -13.77 18.07
CA GLU A 386 -24.35 -13.56 19.45
C GLU A 386 -23.34 -12.69 20.20
N GLU A 387 -22.04 -12.91 19.95
CA GLU A 387 -20.97 -12.13 20.56
C GLU A 387 -20.94 -10.70 20.03
N LEU A 388 -21.11 -10.50 18.71
CA LEU A 388 -21.28 -9.15 18.14
C LEU A 388 -22.50 -8.45 18.74
N THR A 389 -23.61 -9.16 18.90
CA THR A 389 -24.84 -8.62 19.51
C THR A 389 -24.61 -8.22 20.96
N ARG A 390 -23.92 -9.05 21.73
CA ARG A 390 -23.58 -8.79 23.14
C ARG A 390 -22.77 -7.50 23.30
N VAL A 391 -21.80 -7.28 22.42
CA VAL A 391 -20.87 -6.14 22.52
C VAL A 391 -21.46 -4.86 21.91
N PHE A 392 -22.14 -4.95 20.77
CA PHE A 392 -22.46 -3.76 19.96
C PHE A 392 -23.94 -3.35 19.95
N SER A 393 -24.86 -4.14 20.50
CA SER A 393 -26.31 -3.83 20.45
C SER A 393 -26.68 -2.48 21.10
N ALA A 394 -25.86 -1.97 22.02
CA ALA A 394 -26.05 -0.66 22.63
C ALA A 394 -25.57 0.52 21.75
N VAL A 395 -24.74 0.26 20.73
CA VAL A 395 -24.02 1.29 19.97
C VAL A 395 -24.16 1.17 18.45
N ALA A 396 -24.84 0.15 17.93
CA ALA A 396 -25.11 -0.05 16.51
C ALA A 396 -26.23 -1.07 16.26
N ASP A 397 -26.87 -0.96 15.09
CA ASP A 397 -27.64 -2.05 14.50
C ASP A 397 -26.67 -3.14 13.98
N ILE A 398 -26.87 -4.40 14.36
CA ILE A 398 -25.89 -5.47 14.13
C ILE A 398 -25.75 -5.84 12.64
N PRO A 399 -26.83 -6.07 11.87
CA PRO A 399 -26.72 -6.26 10.42
C PRO A 399 -26.00 -5.12 9.70
N LEU A 400 -26.34 -3.87 10.01
CA LEU A 400 -25.69 -2.70 9.41
C LEU A 400 -24.22 -2.57 9.84
N LEU A 401 -23.90 -2.91 11.08
CA LEU A 401 -22.52 -2.94 11.58
C LEU A 401 -21.68 -4.00 10.87
N ILE A 402 -22.20 -5.22 10.71
CA ILE A 402 -21.50 -6.30 10.00
C ILE A 402 -21.17 -5.85 8.58
N LYS A 403 -22.15 -5.28 7.88
CA LYS A 403 -21.94 -4.71 6.54
C LYS A 403 -20.85 -3.64 6.54
N LEU A 404 -20.90 -2.70 7.48
CA LEU A 404 -19.89 -1.66 7.62
C LEU A 404 -18.47 -2.24 7.82
N LEU A 405 -18.32 -3.27 8.67
CA LEU A 405 -17.04 -3.93 8.90
C LEU A 405 -16.51 -4.67 7.66
N GLN A 406 -17.41 -5.23 6.84
CA GLN A 406 -17.08 -5.84 5.56
C GLN A 406 -16.66 -4.81 4.52
N ASP A 407 -17.33 -3.64 4.47
CA ASP A 407 -16.97 -2.53 3.59
C ASP A 407 -15.58 -1.96 3.94
N PHE A 408 -15.22 -1.98 5.24
CA PHE A 408 -13.87 -1.68 5.72
C PHE A 408 -12.86 -2.83 5.50
N GLN A 409 -13.30 -3.99 5.00
CA GLN A 409 -12.51 -5.20 4.81
C GLN A 409 -11.84 -5.73 6.10
N LEU A 410 -12.45 -5.44 7.25
CA LEU A 410 -11.97 -5.87 8.56
C LEU A 410 -12.50 -7.25 8.97
N CYS A 411 -13.60 -7.69 8.35
CA CYS A 411 -14.15 -9.02 8.58
C CYS A 411 -14.70 -9.66 7.30
N HIS A 412 -14.86 -10.98 7.36
CA HIS A 412 -15.52 -11.80 6.35
C HIS A 412 -16.50 -12.77 7.00
N THR A 413 -17.63 -13.02 6.36
CA THR A 413 -18.63 -14.02 6.81
C THR A 413 -18.15 -15.42 6.46
N TYR A 414 -17.83 -16.24 7.47
CA TYR A 414 -17.42 -17.63 7.24
C TYR A 414 -18.62 -18.53 6.93
N ASP A 415 -19.70 -18.34 7.70
CA ASP A 415 -21.03 -18.90 7.54
C ASP A 415 -22.09 -17.92 8.08
N ASP A 416 -23.36 -18.29 8.09
CA ASP A 416 -24.47 -17.43 8.51
C ASP A 416 -24.38 -16.90 9.96
N ARG A 417 -23.51 -17.46 10.80
CA ARG A 417 -23.41 -17.13 12.24
C ARG A 417 -22.02 -16.74 12.70
N THR A 418 -20.98 -16.98 11.89
CA THR A 418 -19.59 -16.77 12.29
C THR A 418 -18.82 -15.90 11.30
N PHE A 419 -17.92 -15.10 11.85
CA PHE A 419 -17.14 -14.10 11.15
C PHE A 419 -15.65 -14.29 11.46
N ILE A 420 -14.83 -14.13 10.43
CA ILE A 420 -13.37 -14.10 10.54
C ILE A 420 -12.93 -12.65 10.57
N LEU A 421 -12.07 -12.29 11.52
CA LEU A 421 -11.37 -11.01 11.56
C LEU A 421 -9.88 -11.28 11.32
N PRO A 422 -9.37 -11.12 10.09
CA PRO A 422 -7.99 -11.52 9.76
C PRO A 422 -6.93 -10.85 10.63
N SER A 423 -7.19 -9.61 11.07
CA SER A 423 -6.30 -8.86 11.98
C SER A 423 -6.16 -9.46 13.38
N LEU A 424 -7.07 -10.36 13.77
CA LEU A 424 -7.09 -11.02 15.07
C LEU A 424 -6.70 -12.50 14.98
N LEU A 425 -6.30 -13.03 13.82
CA LEU A 425 -5.84 -14.42 13.74
C LEU A 425 -4.59 -14.64 14.61
N GLN A 426 -4.57 -15.72 15.38
CA GLN A 426 -3.46 -16.12 16.24
C GLN A 426 -2.85 -17.45 15.82
N GLN A 427 -3.62 -18.30 15.13
CA GLN A 427 -3.11 -19.56 14.60
C GLN A 427 -1.97 -19.34 13.60
N GLU A 428 -0.90 -20.10 13.77
CA GLU A 428 0.21 -20.20 12.82
C GLU A 428 -0.04 -21.36 11.85
N MET A 429 0.54 -21.28 10.66
CA MET A 429 0.36 -22.31 9.64
C MET A 429 0.98 -23.65 10.07
N GLU A 430 0.23 -24.74 9.89
CA GLU A 430 0.73 -26.10 10.09
C GLU A 430 1.75 -26.48 9.00
N GLU A 431 2.83 -27.17 9.38
CA GLU A 431 3.88 -27.59 8.42
C GLU A 431 3.32 -28.45 7.28
N ALA A 432 2.32 -29.30 7.56
CA ALA A 432 1.70 -30.17 6.58
C ALA A 432 0.94 -29.41 5.48
N ALA A 433 0.49 -28.17 5.76
CA ALA A 433 -0.30 -27.36 4.83
C ALA A 433 0.46 -26.99 3.55
N TRP A 434 1.80 -26.95 3.62
CA TRP A 434 2.69 -26.68 2.49
C TRP A 434 3.82 -27.71 2.43
N SER A 435 3.46 -28.96 2.15
CA SER A 435 4.39 -30.09 2.03
C SER A 435 4.67 -30.47 0.56
N PRO A 436 5.81 -31.14 0.26
CA PRO A 436 6.12 -31.60 -1.10
C PRO A 436 5.02 -32.48 -1.70
N VAL A 437 4.68 -32.24 -2.97
CA VAL A 437 3.52 -32.85 -3.64
C VAL A 437 3.93 -33.93 -4.64
N SER A 438 4.86 -33.63 -5.54
CA SER A 438 5.26 -34.52 -6.63
C SER A 438 6.65 -34.16 -7.12
N SER A 439 7.39 -35.15 -7.63
CA SER A 439 8.68 -34.91 -8.32
C SER A 439 8.52 -34.16 -9.65
N LYS A 440 7.31 -34.14 -10.22
CA LYS A 440 6.96 -33.39 -11.44
C LYS A 440 6.54 -31.95 -11.17
N ALA A 441 6.32 -31.58 -9.90
CA ALA A 441 5.80 -30.28 -9.56
C ALA A 441 6.80 -29.17 -9.93
N VAL A 442 6.28 -28.10 -10.50
CA VAL A 442 7.04 -26.86 -10.76
C VAL A 442 6.70 -25.85 -9.69
N TYR A 443 7.70 -25.06 -9.29
CA TYR A 443 7.58 -24.07 -8.24
C TYR A 443 8.11 -22.74 -8.74
N PHE A 444 7.44 -21.67 -8.39
CA PHE A 444 7.91 -20.32 -8.61
C PHE A 444 7.61 -19.44 -7.40
N GLY A 445 8.40 -18.38 -7.22
CA GLY A 445 8.21 -17.49 -6.09
C GLY A 445 8.57 -16.04 -6.40
N LEU A 446 7.71 -15.14 -5.94
CA LEU A 446 7.90 -13.70 -5.93
C LEU A 446 8.10 -13.25 -4.48
N GLN A 447 9.10 -12.42 -4.25
CA GLN A 447 9.26 -11.71 -2.97
C GLN A 447 9.17 -10.21 -3.20
N ILE A 448 8.18 -9.58 -2.57
CA ILE A 448 8.05 -8.13 -2.51
C ILE A 448 8.71 -7.68 -1.21
N ARG A 449 9.77 -6.87 -1.31
CA ARG A 449 10.59 -6.49 -0.15
C ARG A 449 10.84 -5.00 -0.09
N GLY A 450 10.82 -4.45 1.12
CA GLY A 450 11.22 -3.07 1.41
C GLY A 450 12.65 -2.75 0.94
N ARG A 451 12.85 -1.60 0.32
CA ARG A 451 14.15 -1.19 -0.23
C ARG A 451 15.13 -0.81 0.87
N THR A 452 14.69 -0.01 1.84
CA THR A 452 15.47 0.53 2.95
C THR A 452 14.93 0.02 4.29
N GLU A 453 15.62 0.36 5.40
CA GLU A 453 15.25 -0.05 6.75
C GLU A 453 13.91 0.51 7.23
N ILE A 454 13.47 1.64 6.69
CA ILE A 454 12.18 2.26 7.03
C ILE A 454 11.04 1.86 6.10
N ASP A 455 11.34 1.11 5.03
CA ASP A 455 10.30 0.59 4.17
C ASP A 455 9.72 -0.68 4.79
N SER A 456 8.54 -0.55 5.38
CA SER A 456 7.66 -1.65 5.74
C SER A 456 6.29 -1.47 5.10
N PHE A 457 5.52 -2.54 5.11
CA PHE A 457 4.12 -2.52 4.74
C PHE A 457 3.25 -2.15 5.94
N SER A 458 2.13 -1.50 5.65
CA SER A 458 1.16 -1.11 6.67
C SER A 458 0.53 -2.33 7.35
N CYS A 459 0.08 -2.12 8.59
CA CYS A 459 -0.50 -3.18 9.41
C CYS A 459 -1.80 -3.76 8.83
N ASP A 460 -2.51 -2.99 8.01
CA ASP A 460 -3.75 -3.38 7.35
C ASP A 460 -3.54 -4.11 6.00
N LEU A 461 -2.32 -4.14 5.44
CA LEU A 461 -2.05 -4.79 4.14
C LEU A 461 -2.47 -6.26 4.13
N PHE A 462 -1.87 -7.09 4.99
CA PHE A 462 -2.09 -8.53 4.93
C PHE A 462 -3.50 -8.94 5.40
N PRO A 463 -4.06 -8.38 6.49
CA PRO A 463 -5.44 -8.66 6.86
C PRO A 463 -6.45 -8.33 5.76
N ARG A 464 -6.30 -7.20 5.07
CA ARG A 464 -7.19 -6.84 3.96
C ARG A 464 -6.97 -7.72 2.73
N LEU A 465 -5.74 -8.16 2.47
CA LEU A 465 -5.46 -9.13 1.41
C LEU A 465 -6.18 -10.45 1.69
N GLN A 466 -6.16 -10.93 2.93
CA GLN A 466 -6.88 -12.12 3.35
C GLN A 466 -8.40 -11.97 3.18
N THR A 467 -8.97 -10.83 3.55
CA THR A 467 -10.39 -10.54 3.31
C THR A 467 -10.73 -10.54 1.81
N LEU A 468 -9.89 -9.90 0.98
CA LEU A 468 -10.06 -9.87 -0.48
C LEU A 468 -10.00 -11.26 -1.11
N LEU A 469 -9.07 -12.11 -0.67
CA LEU A 469 -8.97 -13.50 -1.13
C LEU A 469 -10.26 -14.29 -0.87
N MET A 470 -10.93 -14.02 0.25
CA MET A 470 -12.21 -14.66 0.58
C MET A 470 -13.39 -14.08 -0.21
N GLN A 471 -13.39 -12.78 -0.52
CA GLN A 471 -14.53 -12.08 -1.14
C GLN A 471 -14.53 -12.14 -2.67
N SER A 472 -13.39 -11.89 -3.32
CA SER A 472 -13.37 -11.46 -4.71
C SER A 472 -13.41 -12.61 -5.74
N HIS A 473 -13.21 -13.85 -5.30
CA HIS A 473 -12.87 -14.95 -6.22
C HIS A 473 -13.52 -16.31 -5.92
N PRO A 474 -14.79 -16.45 -5.49
CA PRO A 474 -15.39 -17.78 -5.28
C PRO A 474 -15.42 -18.63 -6.56
N ASP A 475 -15.49 -18.00 -7.75
CA ASP A 475 -15.47 -18.71 -9.03
C ASP A 475 -14.06 -19.03 -9.55
N LYS A 476 -13.02 -18.39 -8.99
CA LYS A 476 -11.62 -18.54 -9.44
C LYS A 476 -10.74 -19.25 -8.43
N LEU A 477 -11.05 -19.15 -7.15
CA LEU A 477 -10.30 -19.73 -6.05
C LEU A 477 -11.26 -20.56 -5.19
N SER A 478 -10.82 -21.76 -4.81
CA SER A 478 -11.39 -22.47 -3.69
C SER A 478 -11.22 -21.66 -2.41
N ARG A 479 -12.12 -21.86 -1.44
CA ARG A 479 -12.10 -21.15 -0.14
C ARG A 479 -10.68 -21.15 0.45
N PRO A 480 -10.05 -19.96 0.59
CA PRO A 480 -8.70 -19.85 1.15
C PRO A 480 -8.61 -20.36 2.60
N LEU A 481 -7.42 -20.85 2.97
CA LEU A 481 -7.05 -21.11 4.36
C LEU A 481 -6.24 -19.93 4.89
N LEU A 482 -6.58 -19.43 6.07
CA LEU A 482 -6.02 -18.19 6.63
C LEU A 482 -5.36 -18.46 7.98
N TRP A 483 -4.18 -17.89 8.17
CA TRP A 483 -3.42 -17.86 9.43
C TRP A 483 -2.92 -16.44 9.70
N LYS A 484 -2.36 -16.20 10.88
CA LYS A 484 -1.89 -14.86 11.29
C LYS A 484 -0.98 -14.17 10.26
N ASN A 485 0.01 -14.89 9.72
CA ASN A 485 1.00 -14.37 8.77
C ASN A 485 1.06 -15.17 7.47
N SER A 486 0.07 -16.01 7.19
CA SER A 486 0.05 -16.86 6.01
C SER A 486 -1.36 -17.04 5.45
N ALA A 487 -1.46 -17.25 4.14
CA ALA A 487 -2.70 -17.61 3.47
C ALA A 487 -2.41 -18.61 2.35
N LYS A 488 -3.24 -19.66 2.24
CA LYS A 488 -3.14 -20.66 1.17
C LYS A 488 -4.36 -20.56 0.27
N CYS A 489 -4.13 -20.53 -1.05
CA CYS A 489 -5.19 -20.46 -2.06
C CYS A 489 -4.94 -21.48 -3.17
N THR A 490 -6.00 -21.92 -3.84
CA THR A 490 -5.91 -22.79 -5.02
C THR A 490 -7.06 -22.50 -5.97
N ASP A 491 -6.79 -22.57 -7.27
CA ASP A 491 -7.79 -22.52 -8.34
C ASP A 491 -8.20 -23.93 -8.83
N GLY A 492 -7.78 -24.99 -8.12
CA GLY A 492 -7.96 -26.39 -8.49
C GLY A 492 -6.90 -26.95 -9.44
N LYS A 493 -6.10 -26.09 -10.09
CA LYS A 493 -5.01 -26.50 -11.01
C LYS A 493 -3.63 -26.26 -10.40
N ALA A 494 -3.46 -25.12 -9.75
CA ALA A 494 -2.27 -24.72 -9.01
C ALA A 494 -2.61 -24.38 -7.55
N GLU A 495 -1.61 -24.49 -6.70
CA GLU A 495 -1.67 -24.06 -5.31
C GLU A 495 -0.75 -22.86 -5.10
N SER A 496 -1.11 -21.99 -4.17
CA SER A 496 -0.35 -20.81 -3.81
C SER A 496 -0.29 -20.64 -2.30
N LEU A 497 0.81 -20.06 -1.84
CA LEU A 497 1.04 -19.70 -0.44
C LEU A 497 1.55 -18.26 -0.38
N LEU A 498 0.89 -17.42 0.40
CA LEU A 498 1.31 -16.05 0.70
C LEU A 498 1.82 -15.99 2.14
N GLN A 499 2.97 -15.36 2.36
CA GLN A 499 3.55 -15.20 3.69
C GLN A 499 4.14 -13.81 3.90
N ILE A 500 3.73 -13.13 4.97
CA ILE A 500 4.29 -11.84 5.37
C ILE A 500 5.23 -12.02 6.57
N THR A 501 6.36 -11.31 6.58
CA THR A 501 7.27 -11.33 7.75
C THR A 501 6.70 -10.54 8.91
N HIS A 502 7.11 -10.89 10.14
CA HIS A 502 6.66 -10.19 11.36
C HIS A 502 7.00 -8.69 11.35
N ASP A 503 8.14 -8.30 10.78
CA ASP A 503 8.54 -6.89 10.61
C ASP A 503 7.79 -6.18 9.46
N LYS A 504 6.95 -6.91 8.72
CA LYS A 504 6.15 -6.44 7.57
C LYS A 504 7.00 -5.86 6.45
N ARG A 505 8.27 -6.24 6.34
CA ARG A 505 9.17 -5.74 5.30
C ARG A 505 9.24 -6.66 4.08
N GLN A 506 8.67 -7.85 4.17
CA GLN A 506 8.72 -8.86 3.11
C GLN A 506 7.39 -9.58 3.00
N LEU A 507 6.90 -9.73 1.78
CA LEU A 507 5.74 -10.53 1.41
C LEU A 507 6.18 -11.50 0.32
N ASN A 508 6.12 -12.79 0.62
CA ASN A 508 6.43 -13.86 -0.33
C ASN A 508 5.13 -14.41 -0.91
N VAL A 509 5.12 -14.63 -2.21
CA VAL A 509 4.05 -15.33 -2.94
C VAL A 509 4.69 -16.52 -3.62
N PHE A 510 4.34 -17.72 -3.17
CA PHE A 510 4.77 -18.99 -3.74
C PHE A 510 3.64 -19.56 -4.56
N VAL A 511 3.95 -20.14 -5.72
CA VAL A 511 3.00 -20.89 -6.53
C VAL A 511 3.62 -22.22 -6.95
N ARG A 512 2.79 -23.25 -7.02
CA ARG A 512 3.18 -24.56 -7.53
C ARG A 512 2.06 -25.20 -8.33
N SER A 513 2.44 -25.97 -9.34
CA SER A 513 1.54 -26.86 -10.06
C SER A 513 1.98 -28.31 -9.80
N ASN A 514 1.02 -29.18 -9.55
CA ASN A 514 1.27 -30.59 -9.23
C ASN A 514 1.65 -31.43 -10.46
N ASP A 515 1.16 -31.04 -11.63
CA ASP A 515 1.38 -31.71 -12.92
C ASP A 515 2.53 -31.12 -13.74
N GLY A 516 3.13 -30.02 -13.29
CA GLY A 516 4.27 -29.36 -13.92
C GLY A 516 3.88 -28.25 -14.91
N SER A 517 2.59 -27.90 -14.99
CA SER A 517 2.03 -26.83 -15.81
C SER A 517 2.50 -25.45 -15.35
N ARG A 518 3.23 -24.74 -16.20
CA ARG A 518 3.67 -23.37 -15.93
C ARG A 518 2.52 -22.38 -16.10
N GLU A 519 1.67 -22.62 -17.07
CA GLU A 519 0.53 -21.76 -17.42
C GLU A 519 -0.47 -21.65 -16.26
N ASP A 520 -0.65 -22.72 -15.49
CA ASP A 520 -1.48 -22.70 -14.29
C ASP A 520 -0.83 -21.87 -13.17
N CYS A 521 0.50 -22.00 -12.98
CA CYS A 521 1.24 -21.11 -12.07
C CYS A 521 1.16 -19.64 -12.50
N ASN A 522 1.24 -19.35 -13.81
CA ASN A 522 1.14 -17.99 -14.35
C ASN A 522 -0.21 -17.36 -13.99
N SER A 523 -1.29 -18.10 -14.24
CA SER A 523 -2.65 -17.61 -14.04
C SER A 523 -2.93 -17.21 -12.59
N ILE A 524 -2.59 -18.07 -11.62
CA ILE A 524 -2.80 -17.78 -10.21
C ILE A 524 -1.81 -16.71 -9.68
N MET A 525 -0.55 -16.72 -10.15
CA MET A 525 0.43 -15.71 -9.76
C MET A 525 -0.01 -14.31 -10.21
N ASP A 526 -0.51 -14.15 -11.44
CA ASP A 526 -0.94 -12.85 -11.96
C ASP A 526 -2.13 -12.28 -11.21
N LEU A 527 -3.09 -13.15 -10.86
CA LEU A 527 -4.22 -12.79 -10.02
C LEU A 527 -3.75 -12.26 -8.65
N LEU A 528 -2.90 -13.02 -7.97
CA LEU A 528 -2.39 -12.67 -6.65
C LEU A 528 -1.50 -11.44 -6.70
N LYS A 529 -0.68 -11.30 -7.75
CA LYS A 529 0.15 -10.14 -8.00
C LYS A 529 -0.73 -8.91 -8.11
N ASP A 530 -1.71 -8.92 -9.01
CA ASP A 530 -2.64 -7.81 -9.19
C ASP A 530 -3.32 -7.37 -7.88
N MET A 531 -3.89 -8.31 -7.12
CA MET A 531 -4.52 -8.01 -5.83
C MET A 531 -3.53 -7.39 -4.84
N THR A 532 -2.32 -7.96 -4.77
CA THR A 532 -1.28 -7.53 -3.84
C THR A 532 -0.81 -6.12 -4.14
N TYR A 533 -0.50 -5.77 -5.40
CA TYR A 533 -0.02 -4.42 -5.74
C TYR A 533 -1.11 -3.37 -5.63
N ARG A 534 -2.36 -3.69 -6.02
CA ARG A 534 -3.50 -2.77 -5.81
C ARG A 534 -3.61 -2.40 -4.35
N LEU A 535 -3.56 -3.39 -3.45
CA LEU A 535 -3.66 -3.15 -2.02
C LEU A 535 -2.40 -2.54 -1.41
N LEU A 536 -1.21 -2.87 -1.91
CA LEU A 536 0.05 -2.27 -1.48
C LEU A 536 0.07 -0.77 -1.77
N HIS A 537 -0.36 -0.37 -2.98
CA HIS A 537 -0.49 1.04 -3.36
C HIS A 537 -1.50 1.77 -2.49
N GLU A 538 -2.61 1.12 -2.15
CA GLU A 538 -3.65 1.72 -1.32
C GLU A 538 -3.19 1.87 0.15
N THR A 539 -2.60 0.81 0.73
CA THR A 539 -2.32 0.70 2.17
C THR A 539 -0.95 1.20 2.59
N SER A 540 0.02 1.12 1.69
CA SER A 540 1.43 1.42 1.96
C SER A 540 2.03 2.37 0.91
N PRO A 541 1.37 3.49 0.57
CA PRO A 541 1.79 4.35 -0.56
C PRO A 541 3.19 4.98 -0.39
N GLY A 542 3.65 5.15 0.86
CA GLY A 542 4.99 5.65 1.14
C GLY A 542 6.07 4.56 1.20
N ALA A 543 5.68 3.29 1.25
CA ALA A 543 6.61 2.17 1.30
C ALA A 543 7.26 1.95 -0.06
N ARG A 544 8.59 1.90 -0.09
CA ARG A 544 9.33 1.58 -1.30
C ARG A 544 9.64 0.10 -1.34
N SER A 545 9.08 -0.60 -2.31
CA SER A 545 9.28 -2.02 -2.54
C SER A 545 10.19 -2.29 -3.74
N ARG A 546 10.69 -3.52 -3.80
CA ARG A 546 11.29 -4.12 -4.99
C ARG A 546 10.84 -5.57 -5.10
N ASP A 547 10.71 -6.01 -6.34
CA ASP A 547 10.43 -7.39 -6.69
C ASP A 547 11.75 -8.16 -6.67
N MET A 548 11.71 -9.34 -6.06
CA MET A 548 12.81 -10.29 -6.05
C MET A 548 12.28 -11.64 -6.53
N VAL A 549 13.13 -12.40 -7.21
CA VAL A 549 12.80 -13.74 -7.73
C VAL A 549 13.34 -14.78 -6.77
N LEU A 550 12.47 -15.65 -6.25
CA LEU A 550 12.89 -16.66 -5.28
C LEU A 550 13.57 -17.85 -5.96
N SER A 551 14.58 -18.41 -5.28
CA SER A 551 15.30 -19.62 -5.67
C SER A 551 14.35 -20.79 -5.84
N ALA A 552 14.25 -21.31 -7.06
CA ALA A 552 13.41 -22.46 -7.40
C ALA A 552 13.88 -23.72 -6.65
N LEU A 553 15.19 -23.83 -6.41
CA LEU A 553 15.77 -24.93 -5.64
C LEU A 553 15.30 -24.89 -4.17
N ASP A 554 15.40 -23.73 -3.53
CA ASP A 554 15.07 -23.59 -2.10
C ASP A 554 13.57 -23.76 -1.85
N ILE A 555 12.71 -23.22 -2.72
CA ILE A 555 11.26 -23.35 -2.58
C ILE A 555 10.78 -24.79 -2.84
N ARG A 556 11.43 -25.52 -3.77
CA ARG A 556 11.13 -26.95 -3.99
C ARG A 556 11.52 -27.81 -2.79
N GLU A 557 12.60 -27.44 -2.11
CA GLU A 557 13.03 -28.04 -0.84
C GLU A 557 12.26 -27.50 0.38
N HIS A 558 11.29 -26.59 0.19
CA HIS A 558 10.48 -25.99 1.24
C HIS A 558 11.33 -25.36 2.36
N ARG A 559 12.43 -24.69 1.98
CA ARG A 559 13.29 -23.98 2.94
C ARG A 559 12.53 -22.80 3.55
N PRO A 560 12.66 -22.55 4.87
CA PRO A 560 11.93 -21.47 5.54
C PRO A 560 12.38 -20.06 5.11
N GLN A 561 13.61 -19.92 4.60
CA GLN A 561 14.17 -18.66 4.13
C GLN A 561 14.85 -18.88 2.77
N PRO A 562 14.07 -18.94 1.68
CA PRO A 562 14.62 -19.13 0.34
C PRO A 562 15.47 -17.93 -0.06
N HIS A 563 16.53 -18.19 -0.83
CA HIS A 563 17.30 -17.11 -1.43
C HIS A 563 16.45 -16.33 -2.46
N ALA A 564 16.75 -15.03 -2.61
CA ALA A 564 16.01 -14.11 -3.47
C ALA A 564 17.00 -13.33 -4.35
N TYR A 565 16.89 -13.53 -5.66
CA TYR A 565 17.69 -12.86 -6.70
C TYR A 565 17.04 -11.53 -7.09
N SER A 566 17.85 -10.55 -7.47
CA SER A 566 17.31 -9.31 -8.05
C SER A 566 16.83 -9.54 -9.49
N SER A 567 15.85 -8.79 -9.96
CA SER A 567 15.40 -8.87 -11.35
C SER A 567 16.55 -8.62 -12.33
N GLU A 568 17.44 -7.67 -12.02
CA GLU A 568 18.60 -7.34 -12.86
C GLU A 568 19.58 -8.52 -12.97
N GLU A 569 19.81 -9.26 -11.88
CA GLU A 569 20.65 -10.45 -11.89
C GLU A 569 20.05 -11.55 -12.79
N VAL A 570 18.75 -11.78 -12.66
CA VAL A 570 18.04 -12.80 -13.46
C VAL A 570 17.96 -12.41 -14.93
N GLU A 571 17.68 -11.14 -15.23
CA GLU A 571 17.65 -10.60 -16.58
C GLU A 571 19.03 -10.66 -17.24
N ALA A 572 20.10 -10.30 -16.52
CA ALA A 572 21.46 -10.39 -17.02
C ALA A 572 21.87 -11.84 -17.33
N ALA A 573 21.46 -12.80 -16.49
CA ALA A 573 21.71 -14.22 -16.73
C ALA A 573 20.90 -14.73 -17.95
N ALA A 574 19.61 -14.38 -18.06
CA ALA A 574 18.77 -14.70 -19.22
C ALA A 574 19.35 -14.15 -20.53
N ALA A 575 19.81 -12.89 -20.52
CA ALA A 575 20.40 -12.24 -21.68
C ALA A 575 21.69 -12.95 -22.17
N LYS A 576 22.42 -13.60 -21.26
CA LYS A 576 23.62 -14.38 -21.60
C LYS A 576 23.33 -15.84 -21.92
N GLY A 577 22.13 -16.35 -21.61
CA GLY A 577 21.83 -17.79 -21.66
C GLY A 577 22.57 -18.58 -20.57
N GLU A 578 22.95 -17.91 -19.48
CA GLU A 578 23.70 -18.49 -18.38
C GLU A 578 22.76 -18.91 -17.24
N ASN A 579 23.22 -19.85 -16.41
CA ASN A 579 22.53 -20.18 -15.16
C ASN A 579 22.96 -19.19 -14.08
N LEU A 580 22.05 -18.87 -13.16
CA LEU A 580 22.41 -18.21 -11.91
C LEU A 580 23.11 -19.23 -10.99
N VAL A 581 24.09 -18.79 -10.20
CA VAL A 581 24.75 -19.67 -9.22
C VAL A 581 24.21 -19.31 -7.84
N HIS A 582 23.59 -20.27 -7.17
CA HIS A 582 23.04 -20.06 -5.85
C HIS A 582 24.14 -19.68 -4.86
N PRO A 583 24.14 -18.46 -4.28
CA PRO A 583 25.33 -17.90 -3.64
C PRO A 583 25.78 -18.66 -2.40
N LYS A 584 24.84 -19.27 -1.66
CA LYS A 584 25.16 -20.07 -0.47
C LYS A 584 25.50 -21.54 -0.77
N ARG A 585 25.09 -22.05 -1.93
CA ARG A 585 25.15 -23.50 -2.25
C ARG A 585 26.12 -23.80 -3.37
N ASN A 586 26.49 -22.79 -4.15
CA ASN A 586 27.33 -22.91 -5.33
C ASN A 586 26.78 -23.90 -6.37
N VAL A 587 25.45 -23.95 -6.52
CA VAL A 587 24.73 -24.82 -7.46
C VAL A 587 24.09 -23.97 -8.55
N PRO A 588 24.19 -24.36 -9.84
CA PRO A 588 23.56 -23.62 -10.92
C PRO A 588 22.02 -23.80 -10.93
N GLU A 589 21.31 -22.70 -11.15
CA GLU A 589 19.86 -22.62 -11.31
C GLU A 589 19.53 -22.05 -12.70
N LYS A 590 18.69 -22.76 -13.44
CA LYS A 590 18.27 -22.34 -14.78
C LYS A 590 17.30 -21.17 -14.65
N VAL A 591 17.55 -20.08 -15.38
CA VAL A 591 16.69 -18.87 -15.35
C VAL A 591 15.24 -19.19 -15.72
N LYS A 592 15.02 -20.10 -16.67
CA LYS A 592 13.67 -20.53 -17.04
C LYS A 592 12.89 -21.17 -15.88
N ASN A 593 13.56 -21.72 -14.86
CA ASN A 593 12.89 -22.29 -13.69
C ASN A 593 12.58 -21.23 -12.62
N LEU A 594 13.15 -20.03 -12.76
CA LEU A 594 12.97 -18.91 -11.81
C LEU A 594 11.89 -17.94 -12.30
N LEU A 595 11.81 -17.69 -13.61
CA LEU A 595 10.87 -16.75 -14.21
C LEU A 595 9.59 -17.45 -14.71
N LEU A 596 8.43 -17.01 -14.19
CA LEU A 596 7.12 -17.35 -14.76
C LEU A 596 6.96 -16.75 -16.17
N HIS A 597 7.20 -15.44 -16.28
CA HIS A 597 6.93 -14.65 -17.48
C HIS A 597 8.20 -14.31 -18.24
N LEU A 598 8.72 -15.27 -19.00
CA LEU A 598 9.83 -15.01 -19.94
C LEU A 598 9.47 -13.91 -20.95
N GLY A 599 8.18 -13.74 -21.27
CA GLY A 599 7.66 -12.68 -22.12
C GLY A 599 7.88 -11.26 -21.58
N ASN A 600 8.16 -11.07 -20.29
CA ASN A 600 8.42 -9.74 -19.73
C ASN A 600 9.87 -9.28 -19.95
N LEU A 601 10.75 -10.17 -20.42
CA LEU A 601 12.13 -9.81 -20.72
C LEU A 601 12.19 -8.83 -21.89
N ARG A 602 13.18 -7.92 -21.83
CA ARG A 602 13.55 -7.09 -22.99
C ARG A 602 14.34 -7.93 -23.98
N GLY A 603 14.31 -7.55 -25.25
CA GLY A 603 15.03 -8.25 -26.31
C GLY A 603 14.21 -9.35 -27.01
N MET A 604 14.90 -10.14 -27.83
CA MET A 604 14.34 -11.17 -28.68
C MET A 604 13.81 -12.36 -27.89
N LEU A 605 14.44 -12.75 -26.79
CA LEU A 605 13.96 -13.82 -25.91
C LEU A 605 12.55 -13.49 -25.39
N GLY A 606 12.37 -12.26 -24.89
CA GLY A 606 11.06 -11.80 -24.44
C GLY A 606 10.04 -11.75 -25.57
N ARG A 607 10.43 -11.28 -26.77
CA ARG A 607 9.54 -11.25 -27.95
C ARG A 607 9.09 -12.65 -28.38
N VAL A 608 10.03 -13.60 -28.46
CA VAL A 608 9.73 -15.00 -28.78
C VAL A 608 8.79 -15.61 -27.74
N ALA A 609 9.06 -15.38 -26.44
CA ALA A 609 8.20 -15.87 -25.37
C ALA A 609 6.79 -15.23 -25.39
N ARG A 610 6.66 -13.93 -25.68
CA ARG A 610 5.36 -13.24 -25.83
C ARG A 610 4.53 -13.80 -26.97
N LYS A 611 5.16 -14.19 -28.07
CA LYS A 611 4.51 -14.67 -29.30
C LYS A 611 4.49 -16.19 -29.42
N ARG A 612 4.80 -16.88 -28.32
CA ARG A 612 4.90 -18.34 -28.27
C ARG A 612 3.62 -19.04 -28.76
N PRO A 613 2.39 -18.66 -28.36
CA PRO A 613 1.17 -19.29 -28.88
C PRO A 613 1.06 -19.18 -30.40
N GLU A 614 1.24 -17.97 -30.95
CA GLU A 614 1.16 -17.73 -32.39
C GLU A 614 2.27 -18.44 -33.16
N LEU A 615 3.49 -18.49 -32.60
CA LEU A 615 4.62 -19.23 -33.16
C LEU A 615 4.35 -20.73 -33.18
N VAL A 616 3.81 -21.32 -32.11
CA VAL A 616 3.47 -22.75 -32.08
C VAL A 616 2.41 -23.11 -33.13
N GLU A 617 1.45 -22.22 -33.38
CA GLU A 617 0.43 -22.43 -34.42
C GLU A 617 0.99 -22.27 -35.85
N THR A 618 1.93 -21.35 -36.02
CA THR A 618 2.52 -20.96 -37.31
C THR A 618 3.63 -21.91 -37.77
N LEU A 619 4.50 -22.34 -36.86
CA LEU A 619 5.72 -23.12 -37.14
C LEU A 619 5.40 -24.60 -37.43
N ARG A 620 4.70 -24.87 -38.53
CA ARG A 620 4.33 -26.23 -38.95
C ARG A 620 5.39 -26.94 -39.79
N HIS A 621 6.34 -26.20 -40.35
CA HIS A 621 7.40 -26.71 -41.23
C HIS A 621 8.80 -26.33 -40.70
N ILE A 622 9.18 -26.86 -39.54
CA ILE A 622 10.39 -26.42 -38.83
C ILE A 622 11.71 -27.00 -39.36
N ASN A 623 11.70 -28.03 -40.22
CA ASN A 623 12.94 -28.70 -40.64
C ASN A 623 13.99 -27.76 -41.29
N PRO A 624 13.63 -26.87 -42.23
CA PRO A 624 14.58 -25.89 -42.76
C PRO A 624 15.15 -24.97 -41.67
N ILE A 625 14.30 -24.56 -40.72
CA ILE A 625 14.72 -23.74 -39.57
C ILE A 625 15.72 -24.51 -38.71
N LEU A 626 15.45 -25.78 -38.42
CA LEU A 626 16.33 -26.65 -37.64
C LEU A 626 17.70 -26.88 -38.30
N ASP A 627 17.73 -27.03 -39.62
CA ASP A 627 18.98 -27.21 -40.38
C ASP A 627 19.86 -25.96 -40.29
N HIS A 628 19.26 -24.76 -40.43
CA HIS A 628 19.97 -23.49 -40.25
C HIS A 628 20.41 -23.27 -38.80
N LEU A 629 19.56 -23.54 -37.81
CA LEU A 629 19.91 -23.41 -36.39
C LEU A 629 21.04 -24.35 -35.97
N ARG A 630 21.16 -25.53 -36.58
CA ARG A 630 22.31 -26.43 -36.39
C ARG A 630 23.56 -25.92 -37.06
N ALA A 631 23.45 -25.45 -38.30
CA ALA A 631 24.59 -24.89 -39.03
C ALA A 631 25.20 -23.69 -38.28
N ASP A 632 24.36 -22.90 -37.62
CA ASP A 632 24.76 -21.73 -36.82
C ASP A 632 25.16 -22.07 -35.37
N ASP A 633 25.26 -23.36 -35.03
CA ASP A 633 25.58 -23.90 -33.70
C ASP A 633 24.66 -23.36 -32.57
N VAL A 634 23.39 -23.13 -32.89
CA VAL A 634 22.37 -22.72 -31.91
C VAL A 634 21.84 -23.94 -31.16
N ILE A 635 21.51 -24.99 -31.89
CA ILE A 635 21.03 -26.26 -31.33
C ILE A 635 22.04 -27.37 -31.64
N ASN A 636 22.29 -28.26 -30.68
CA ASN A 636 23.19 -29.39 -30.88
C ASN A 636 22.46 -30.59 -31.50
N LEU A 637 23.16 -31.71 -31.69
CA LEU A 637 22.58 -32.93 -32.28
C LEU A 637 21.43 -33.48 -31.41
N ASP A 638 21.63 -33.55 -30.10
CA ASP A 638 20.63 -34.08 -29.15
C ASP A 638 19.36 -33.22 -29.12
N ASP A 639 19.51 -31.90 -29.12
CA ASP A 639 18.41 -30.92 -29.22
C ASP A 639 17.60 -31.17 -30.51
N ASN A 640 18.31 -31.37 -31.63
CA ASN A 640 17.68 -31.60 -32.93
C ASN A 640 16.91 -32.91 -32.99
N ASP A 641 17.50 -33.99 -32.49
CA ASP A 641 16.88 -35.31 -32.45
C ASP A 641 15.64 -35.30 -31.55
N ARG A 642 15.72 -34.62 -30.40
CA ARG A 642 14.56 -34.42 -29.51
C ARG A 642 13.41 -33.69 -30.19
N ILE A 643 13.69 -32.60 -30.90
CA ILE A 643 12.66 -31.84 -31.62
C ILE A 643 12.04 -32.69 -32.73
N ARG A 644 12.87 -33.42 -33.50
CA ARG A 644 12.40 -34.27 -34.60
C ARG A 644 11.63 -35.50 -34.13
N ALA A 645 11.86 -35.95 -32.90
CA ALA A 645 11.15 -37.06 -32.28
C ALA A 645 9.74 -36.69 -31.76
N ALA A 646 9.35 -35.41 -31.81
CA ALA A 646 8.04 -34.96 -31.37
C ALA A 646 6.90 -35.53 -32.23
N ARG A 647 5.76 -35.82 -31.60
CA ARG A 647 4.63 -36.54 -32.24
C ARG A 647 3.86 -35.70 -33.25
N THR A 648 3.83 -34.40 -33.06
CA THR A 648 3.11 -33.46 -33.92
C THR A 648 3.99 -32.27 -34.26
N PRO A 649 3.75 -31.57 -35.38
CA PRO A 649 4.47 -30.34 -35.72
C PRO A 649 4.41 -29.29 -34.60
N GLN A 650 3.28 -29.19 -33.90
CA GLN A 650 3.09 -28.27 -32.79
C GLN A 650 3.93 -28.68 -31.57
N ASP A 651 4.04 -29.98 -31.26
CA ASP A 651 4.91 -30.45 -30.19
C ASP A 651 6.38 -30.21 -30.53
N ALA A 652 6.75 -30.37 -31.81
CA ALA A 652 8.09 -30.05 -32.30
C ALA A 652 8.39 -28.55 -32.18
N ALA A 653 7.42 -27.69 -32.52
CA ALA A 653 7.54 -26.25 -32.33
C ALA A 653 7.68 -25.88 -30.84
N ARG A 654 6.90 -26.50 -29.94
CA ARG A 654 7.02 -26.29 -28.49
C ARG A 654 8.40 -26.68 -27.97
N GLU A 655 8.90 -27.87 -28.33
CA GLU A 655 10.25 -28.32 -27.92
C GLU A 655 11.34 -27.40 -28.47
N LEU A 656 11.24 -26.94 -29.73
CA LEU A 656 12.17 -25.97 -30.30
C LEU A 656 12.19 -24.67 -29.49
N LEU A 657 11.02 -24.11 -29.21
CA LEU A 657 10.92 -22.87 -28.44
C LEU A 657 11.43 -23.06 -27.00
N ASP A 658 11.18 -24.21 -26.37
CA ASP A 658 11.73 -24.55 -25.04
C ASP A 658 13.26 -24.61 -25.01
N ILE A 659 13.87 -25.12 -26.07
CA ILE A 659 15.33 -25.18 -26.23
C ILE A 659 15.89 -23.76 -26.45
N LEU A 660 15.26 -22.97 -27.32
CA LEU A 660 15.68 -21.59 -27.60
C LEU A 660 15.58 -20.71 -26.35
N GLU A 661 14.46 -20.77 -25.63
CA GLU A 661 14.27 -20.05 -24.36
C GLU A 661 15.30 -20.48 -23.30
N ALA A 662 15.66 -21.76 -23.26
CA ALA A 662 16.70 -22.26 -22.35
C ALA A 662 18.11 -21.78 -22.71
N LYS A 663 18.39 -21.52 -24.00
CA LYS A 663 19.69 -21.03 -24.49
C LYS A 663 19.80 -19.50 -24.51
N GLY A 664 18.71 -18.80 -24.26
CA GLY A 664 18.69 -17.36 -23.98
C GLY A 664 18.70 -16.44 -25.21
N GLU A 665 18.89 -15.15 -24.97
CA GLU A 665 18.74 -14.06 -25.95
C GLU A 665 19.47 -14.28 -27.27
N ARG A 666 20.74 -14.71 -27.22
CA ARG A 666 21.55 -14.94 -28.44
C ARG A 666 20.94 -16.01 -29.35
N ALA A 667 20.39 -17.07 -28.77
CA ALA A 667 19.73 -18.13 -29.52
C ALA A 667 18.45 -17.60 -30.18
N CYS A 668 17.65 -16.82 -29.45
CA CYS A 668 16.45 -16.18 -30.00
C CYS A 668 16.76 -15.16 -31.10
N VAL A 669 17.84 -14.37 -30.98
CA VAL A 669 18.31 -13.44 -32.02
C VAL A 669 18.69 -14.20 -33.30
N LYS A 670 19.46 -15.28 -33.17
CA LYS A 670 19.81 -16.13 -34.32
C LYS A 670 18.57 -16.80 -34.91
N PHE A 671 17.67 -17.31 -34.08
CA PHE A 671 16.38 -17.86 -34.53
C PHE A 671 15.58 -16.86 -35.35
N HIS A 672 15.44 -15.61 -34.89
CA HIS A 672 14.78 -14.57 -35.67
C HIS A 672 15.48 -14.31 -37.01
N SER A 673 16.82 -14.32 -37.06
CA SER A 673 17.57 -14.22 -38.32
C SER A 673 17.27 -15.38 -39.28
N VAL A 674 17.16 -16.60 -38.76
CA VAL A 674 16.77 -17.78 -39.54
C VAL A 674 15.32 -17.66 -40.04
N LEU A 675 14.39 -17.23 -39.18
CA LEU A 675 13.00 -17.01 -39.57
C LEU A 675 12.88 -16.00 -40.71
N LYS A 676 13.65 -14.90 -40.72
CA LYS A 676 13.64 -13.94 -41.85
C LYS A 676 13.94 -14.58 -43.21
N THR A 677 14.68 -15.69 -43.20
CA THR A 677 15.06 -16.43 -44.41
C THR A 677 14.06 -17.54 -44.72
N CYS A 678 13.67 -18.33 -43.72
CA CYS A 678 12.88 -19.54 -43.89
C CYS A 678 11.36 -19.33 -43.79
N ASP A 679 10.91 -18.38 -42.98
CA ASP A 679 9.50 -18.11 -42.69
C ASP A 679 9.29 -16.63 -42.30
N LYS A 680 9.13 -15.78 -43.33
CA LYS A 680 8.99 -14.33 -43.18
C LYS A 680 7.76 -13.93 -42.36
N PHE A 681 6.69 -14.73 -42.40
CA PHE A 681 5.48 -14.47 -41.64
C PHE A 681 5.74 -14.72 -40.15
N ALA A 682 6.30 -15.87 -39.78
CA ALA A 682 6.71 -16.13 -38.40
C ALA A 682 7.72 -15.09 -37.88
N ALA A 683 8.64 -14.62 -38.74
CA ALA A 683 9.56 -13.53 -38.39
C ALA A 683 8.83 -12.22 -38.07
N SER A 684 7.80 -11.86 -38.84
CA SER A 684 7.01 -10.63 -38.59
C SER A 684 6.22 -10.66 -37.29
N LEU A 685 5.86 -11.84 -36.76
CA LEU A 685 5.13 -11.94 -35.49
C LEU A 685 5.93 -11.43 -34.30
N ILE A 686 7.26 -11.56 -34.34
CA ILE A 686 8.19 -11.22 -33.25
C ILE A 686 8.93 -9.90 -33.45
N VAL A 687 8.51 -9.09 -34.44
CA VAL A 687 8.97 -7.71 -34.62
C VAL A 687 7.93 -6.78 -34.00
N GLU A 688 8.34 -5.96 -33.04
CA GLU A 688 7.56 -4.77 -32.68
C GLU A 688 7.85 -3.73 -33.76
N GLU A 689 6.81 -3.13 -34.36
CA GLU A 689 6.98 -1.87 -35.07
C GLU A 689 7.55 -0.86 -34.07
N GLU A 690 8.86 -0.63 -34.11
CA GLU A 690 9.36 0.68 -33.74
C GLU A 690 8.64 1.64 -34.68
N MET A 691 7.67 2.40 -34.14
CA MET A 691 7.13 3.54 -34.87
C MET A 691 8.28 4.52 -35.07
N SER A 692 9.03 4.33 -36.16
CA SER A 692 9.92 5.34 -36.71
C SER A 692 9.07 6.57 -37.03
N GLU A 693 9.60 7.75 -36.72
CA GLU A 693 8.93 9.05 -36.93
C GLU A 693 8.42 9.25 -38.38
N GLU A 694 8.91 8.48 -39.34
CA GLU A 694 8.50 8.51 -40.74
C GLU A 694 7.12 7.86 -40.99
N GLY A 695 6.70 6.87 -40.19
CA GLY A 695 5.38 6.22 -40.32
C GLY A 695 4.20 7.13 -39.97
N LEU A 696 4.42 8.12 -39.10
CA LEU A 696 3.41 9.12 -38.72
C LEU A 696 3.15 10.15 -39.84
N GLN A 697 4.07 10.32 -40.78
CA GLN A 697 3.92 11.25 -41.90
C GLN A 697 3.14 10.63 -43.08
N GLN A 698 3.31 9.33 -43.35
CA GLN A 698 2.58 8.65 -44.42
C GLN A 698 1.11 8.39 -44.09
N VAL A 699 0.76 8.13 -42.83
CA VAL A 699 -0.65 7.99 -42.42
C VAL A 699 -1.37 9.35 -42.43
N ARG A 700 -0.65 10.46 -42.19
CA ARG A 700 -1.21 11.82 -42.25
C ARG A 700 -1.46 12.35 -43.66
N SER A 701 -0.82 11.80 -44.70
CA SER A 701 -1.06 12.21 -46.09
C SER A 701 -2.12 11.35 -46.82
N GLY A 702 -2.69 10.33 -46.17
CA GLY A 702 -3.61 9.37 -46.80
C GLY A 702 -5.11 9.61 -46.57
N PHE A 703 -5.51 10.41 -45.60
CA PHE A 703 -6.93 10.69 -45.34
C PHE A 703 -7.34 12.04 -45.93
N ASN A 704 -7.83 11.97 -47.17
CA ASN A 704 -8.50 13.06 -47.85
C ASN A 704 -9.82 13.39 -47.13
N ASN A 705 -10.02 14.68 -46.87
CA ASN A 705 -11.24 15.31 -46.37
C ASN A 705 -12.51 14.78 -47.05
N ARG A 706 -13.41 14.10 -46.32
CA ARG A 706 -14.88 14.08 -46.57
C ARG A 706 -15.72 13.24 -45.60
N THR A 707 -15.39 13.15 -44.30
CA THR A 707 -16.32 12.51 -43.34
C THR A 707 -16.21 13.04 -41.90
N PHE A 708 -15.99 14.35 -41.73
CA PHE A 708 -15.94 14.97 -40.38
C PHE A 708 -16.99 16.07 -40.16
N ASP A 709 -17.83 16.39 -41.16
CA ASP A 709 -18.79 17.52 -41.10
C ASP A 709 -20.27 17.12 -40.94
N ILE A 710 -20.63 15.89 -40.54
CA ILE A 710 -22.06 15.46 -40.48
C ILE A 710 -22.54 14.95 -39.11
N LEU A 711 -21.74 14.93 -38.04
CA LEU A 711 -22.21 14.40 -36.73
C LEU A 711 -22.00 15.33 -35.53
N LEU A 712 -22.01 16.65 -35.74
CA LEU A 712 -21.97 17.67 -34.67
C LEU A 712 -23.11 18.71 -34.75
N SER A 713 -24.28 18.35 -35.30
CA SER A 713 -25.41 19.30 -35.42
C SER A 713 -26.67 19.01 -34.60
N ASP A 714 -26.72 17.98 -33.74
CA ASP A 714 -27.94 17.69 -32.95
C ASP A 714 -27.67 17.36 -31.48
N ILE A 715 -27.13 18.34 -30.73
CA ILE A 715 -27.50 18.59 -29.32
C ILE A 715 -27.44 20.11 -29.10
N ARG A 716 -28.60 20.75 -29.20
CA ARG A 716 -28.90 22.06 -28.58
C ARG A 716 -29.90 21.84 -27.48
#